data_AF-A0A2E0PYM3-F1
#
_entry.id   AF-A0A2E0PYM3-F1
#
_cell.length_a   1.000
_cell.length_b   1.000
_cell.length_c   1.000
_cell.angle_alpha   90.00
_cell.angle_beta   90.00
_cell.angle_gamma   90.00
#
_symmetry.space_group_name_H-M   'P 1'
#
loop_
_entity.id
_entity.type
_entity.pdbx_description
1 polymer ?
#
loop_
_entity_poly.entity_id
_entity_poly.type
_entity_poly.pdbx_seq_one_letter_code
_entity_poly.pdbx_strand_id
1 'polypeptide(L)'
;MAITTAVYKKNINNVGIWSGADVINQLEEAFTGLGWHTQDEGGHIVGITTWQGGGTSTTQSYATFDVEGYHSGVGTGAIFSCYRDSGGNLEYVNVNHCGYGYTGGEMITIPAESIDAPSGQDIILYPFVHSAINGAVSYAVTCSATTTSNFSVAGSDRNGDFDAAYHLITIKEGDTITFTNAGSVGQFDLFLIMGHHHALANDLNHQVVPNAIGQDAEHNGGVLTWTPLRGQAGEYALRDTNYYLGSGQFEQTNIIVQPAQDNDVTYPVIGTTTGFYDKNLLGHNNQEPFGVMRNVIEDGKYRGVTFSGFKCEDGDTDVAYAAAPFYFPFNYTDTIQPSDYSIPNQIRTGQSYRDMSHGYPHRWSGQFNVDLVSGTGPFQKSYRSPQSGGSVYSDSWGYYSSTGNSSYAIQTGDNTTFQLDLNVFRSSIDPNFAVLSYRAPTLSATNINDNTFGTFFLHKFDSNLWDLDHVFLGSHTQINREESTTTLEPYINFRTFLTGTSDLSATNSDFAAGSALCGYARYHRNYTYDDQNIWIEDYYMGMTHPYSTDGAYALNGANIHTYYRSESDLPEKNGYFSSQGSANNTSVGSVMDSNAVLKGLPLSTCMMPVPYYLPDDFVMIQFYYGSVNANIQQGDTVTVSPSEIYTVIAGSYNMTTDNVTRGVLFCGRKV
;
A
#
# COMPACT_ATOMS: atom_id res chain seq x y z
N MET A 1 -16.84 -28.77 -14.05
CA MET A 1 -15.41 -29.03 -14.33
C MET A 1 -14.70 -29.19 -12.99
N ALA A 2 -13.53 -29.83 -12.94
CA ALA A 2 -12.84 -30.11 -11.67
C ALA A 2 -11.80 -29.05 -11.36
N ILE A 3 -11.72 -28.60 -10.11
CA ILE A 3 -10.69 -27.67 -9.65
C ILE A 3 -9.29 -28.28 -9.80
N THR A 4 -8.29 -27.41 -9.89
CA THR A 4 -6.88 -27.82 -9.78
C THR A 4 -6.34 -27.50 -8.40
N THR A 5 -5.45 -28.35 -7.88
CA THR A 5 -4.85 -28.19 -6.55
C THR A 5 -3.32 -28.09 -6.62
N ALA A 6 -2.74 -27.13 -5.91
CA ALA A 6 -1.30 -27.01 -5.71
C ALA A 6 -0.98 -26.86 -4.20
N VAL A 7 0.23 -27.26 -3.78
CA VAL A 7 0.67 -27.18 -2.38
C VAL A 7 2.10 -26.66 -2.32
N TYR A 8 2.30 -25.60 -1.55
CA TYR A 8 3.59 -24.96 -1.32
C TYR A 8 4.00 -25.20 0.13
N LYS A 9 5.20 -25.73 0.36
CA LYS A 9 5.57 -26.34 1.65
C LYS A 9 6.79 -25.66 2.27
N LYS A 10 6.77 -25.46 3.58
CA LYS A 10 7.93 -25.04 4.39
C LYS A 10 8.05 -25.95 5.61
N ASN A 11 9.27 -26.08 6.13
CA ASN A 11 9.60 -27.00 7.23
C ASN A 11 9.12 -28.45 7.01
N ILE A 12 9.39 -29.01 5.83
CA ILE A 12 8.92 -30.34 5.44
C ILE A 12 9.36 -31.40 6.47
N ASN A 13 8.42 -32.21 6.95
CA ASN A 13 8.65 -33.24 7.99
C ASN A 13 9.20 -32.70 9.33
N ASN A 14 8.95 -31.44 9.67
CA ASN A 14 9.31 -30.84 10.96
C ASN A 14 10.83 -30.85 11.23
N VAL A 15 11.66 -30.70 10.19
CA VAL A 15 13.13 -30.77 10.28
C VAL A 15 13.78 -29.48 10.77
N GLY A 16 13.01 -28.40 10.95
CA GLY A 16 13.48 -27.09 11.37
C GLY A 16 12.36 -26.20 11.91
N ILE A 17 12.52 -24.90 11.69
CA ILE A 17 11.57 -23.84 12.07
C ILE A 17 11.38 -22.97 10.83
N TRP A 18 10.14 -22.59 10.52
CA TRP A 18 9.85 -21.59 9.48
C TRP A 18 9.61 -20.21 10.08
N SER A 19 9.79 -19.17 9.26
CA SER A 19 9.70 -17.74 9.65
C SER A 19 8.64 -16.99 8.85
N GLY A 20 8.28 -15.77 9.24
CA GLY A 20 7.42 -14.91 8.43
C GLY A 20 7.95 -14.69 7.00
N ALA A 21 9.27 -14.65 6.80
CA ALA A 21 9.87 -14.53 5.46
C ALA A 21 9.59 -15.79 4.60
N ASP A 22 9.50 -16.97 5.22
CA ASP A 22 9.09 -18.20 4.53
C ASP A 22 7.62 -18.15 4.11
N VAL A 23 6.76 -17.54 4.92
CA VAL A 23 5.33 -17.33 4.61
C VAL A 23 5.17 -16.39 3.41
N ILE A 24 5.88 -15.26 3.40
CA ILE A 24 5.89 -14.33 2.25
C ILE A 24 6.38 -15.02 0.98
N ASN A 25 7.46 -15.82 1.07
CA ASN A 25 7.94 -16.60 -0.08
C ASN A 25 6.92 -17.66 -0.55
N GLN A 26 6.19 -18.33 0.36
CA GLN A 26 5.13 -19.26 -0.03
C GLN A 26 4.01 -18.56 -0.81
N LEU A 27 3.59 -17.37 -0.37
CA LEU A 27 2.59 -16.58 -1.09
C LEU A 27 3.08 -16.19 -2.49
N GLU A 28 4.35 -15.76 -2.61
CA GLU A 28 4.96 -15.45 -3.91
C GLU A 28 4.93 -16.66 -4.85
N GLU A 29 5.34 -17.83 -4.37
CA GLU A 29 5.32 -19.09 -5.13
C GLU A 29 3.89 -19.47 -5.56
N ALA A 30 2.91 -19.29 -4.68
CA ALA A 30 1.49 -19.54 -4.95
C ALA A 30 0.93 -18.62 -6.03
N PHE A 31 1.17 -17.32 -5.92
CA PHE A 31 0.72 -16.34 -6.92
C PHE A 31 1.43 -16.51 -8.26
N THR A 32 2.70 -16.95 -8.26
CA THR A 32 3.40 -17.35 -9.49
C THR A 32 2.73 -18.55 -10.15
N GLY A 33 2.35 -19.58 -9.39
CA GLY A 33 1.64 -20.73 -9.94
C GLY A 33 0.23 -20.41 -10.45
N LEU A 34 -0.43 -19.41 -9.86
CA LEU A 34 -1.71 -18.89 -10.33
C LEU A 34 -1.56 -18.01 -11.58
N GLY A 35 -0.38 -17.46 -11.83
CA GLY A 35 -0.12 -16.46 -12.87
C GLY A 35 -0.77 -15.12 -12.53
N TRP A 36 -0.79 -14.75 -11.25
CA TRP A 36 -1.41 -13.50 -10.78
C TRP A 36 -0.43 -12.34 -10.68
N HIS A 37 0.88 -12.61 -10.69
CA HIS A 37 1.88 -11.55 -10.88
C HIS A 37 1.77 -10.98 -12.30
N THR A 38 2.03 -9.69 -12.42
CA THR A 38 1.92 -8.97 -13.68
C THR A 38 3.30 -8.54 -14.20
N GLN A 39 3.32 -7.80 -15.31
CA GLN A 39 4.58 -7.38 -15.95
C GLN A 39 5.38 -6.45 -15.05
N ASP A 40 6.68 -6.44 -15.32
CA ASP A 40 7.65 -5.51 -14.76
C ASP A 40 7.51 -4.12 -15.38
N GLU A 41 7.61 -3.08 -14.56
CA GLU A 41 7.50 -1.68 -14.98
C GLU A 41 8.83 -0.97 -14.79
N GLY A 42 9.24 -0.09 -15.69
CA GLY A 42 10.47 0.71 -15.57
C GLY A 42 10.22 2.16 -15.91
N GLY A 43 11.18 3.05 -15.62
CA GLY A 43 11.04 4.48 -15.91
C GLY A 43 10.02 5.16 -14.99
N HIS A 44 10.07 4.84 -13.70
CA HIS A 44 9.18 5.42 -12.70
C HIS A 44 9.63 6.83 -12.31
N ILE A 45 8.70 7.76 -12.14
CA ILE A 45 9.01 9.09 -11.60
C ILE A 45 9.28 8.97 -10.11
N VAL A 46 10.43 9.47 -9.67
CA VAL A 46 10.86 9.43 -8.26
C VAL A 46 11.09 10.83 -7.68
N GLY A 47 10.75 11.87 -8.44
CA GLY A 47 10.66 13.24 -7.94
C GLY A 47 10.61 14.24 -9.09
N ILE A 48 10.67 15.51 -8.74
CA ILE A 48 10.54 16.65 -9.66
C ILE A 48 11.77 17.54 -9.49
N THR A 49 12.28 18.13 -10.58
CA THR A 49 13.44 19.04 -10.53
C THR A 49 13.07 20.51 -10.54
N THR A 50 11.92 20.85 -11.13
CA THR A 50 11.32 22.18 -11.04
C THR A 50 9.83 22.09 -11.39
N TRP A 51 9.05 23.01 -10.83
CA TRP A 51 7.70 23.29 -11.29
C TRP A 51 7.45 24.80 -11.31
N GLN A 52 6.55 25.24 -12.17
CA GLN A 52 6.09 26.64 -12.27
C GLN A 52 4.60 26.67 -12.62
N GLY A 53 3.87 27.69 -12.17
CA GLY A 53 2.46 27.88 -12.48
C GLY A 53 1.53 27.62 -11.29
N GLY A 54 0.32 27.13 -11.56
CA GLY A 54 -0.70 26.80 -10.57
C GLY A 54 -1.61 27.98 -10.16
N GLY A 55 -1.11 29.22 -10.19
CA GLY A 55 -1.89 30.42 -9.84
C GLY A 55 -2.45 30.41 -8.41
N THR A 56 -3.34 31.36 -8.11
CA THR A 56 -4.03 31.45 -6.81
C THR A 56 -5.47 31.02 -6.97
N SER A 57 -5.94 30.13 -6.08
CA SER A 57 -7.36 29.75 -6.01
C SER A 57 -8.20 30.90 -5.46
N THR A 58 -9.45 31.01 -5.90
CA THR A 58 -10.42 31.95 -5.33
C THR A 58 -10.97 31.50 -3.96
N THR A 59 -10.69 30.25 -3.57
CA THR A 59 -11.23 29.62 -2.36
C THR A 59 -10.15 29.62 -1.26
N GLN A 60 -10.39 30.33 -0.15
CA GLN A 60 -9.42 30.54 0.94
C GLN A 60 -9.40 29.38 1.95
N SER A 61 -8.93 28.22 1.52
CA SER A 61 -8.93 27.01 2.33
C SER A 61 -7.78 26.09 1.98
N TYR A 62 -7.25 25.38 2.97
CA TYR A 62 -6.31 24.28 2.71
C TYR A 62 -6.97 23.23 1.83
N ALA A 63 -6.28 22.84 0.76
CA ALA A 63 -6.78 21.84 -0.18
C ALA A 63 -5.64 20.99 -0.73
N THR A 64 -5.88 19.68 -0.85
CA THR A 64 -4.98 18.73 -1.51
C THR A 64 -5.71 18.14 -2.70
N PHE A 65 -5.07 18.16 -3.86
CA PHE A 65 -5.59 17.60 -5.10
C PHE A 65 -4.66 16.49 -5.58
N ASP A 66 -5.21 15.35 -5.96
CA ASP A 66 -4.47 14.27 -6.60
C ASP A 66 -4.88 14.22 -8.07
N VAL A 67 -3.95 14.59 -8.95
CA VAL A 67 -4.23 14.90 -10.36
C VAL A 67 -3.23 14.21 -11.28
N GLU A 68 -3.74 13.65 -12.36
CA GLU A 68 -2.91 13.14 -13.47
C GLU A 68 -2.41 14.33 -14.30
N GLY A 69 -1.15 14.27 -14.72
CA GLY A 69 -0.55 15.27 -15.60
C GLY A 69 -0.44 14.78 -17.04
N TYR A 70 -0.64 15.68 -18.00
CA TYR A 70 -0.36 15.40 -19.41
C TYR A 70 1.13 15.49 -19.67
N HIS A 71 1.71 14.53 -20.37
CA HIS A 71 3.14 14.47 -20.60
C HIS A 71 3.50 14.63 -22.08
N SER A 72 4.69 15.16 -22.35
CA SER A 72 5.23 15.29 -23.72
C SER A 72 5.85 14.00 -24.27
N GLY A 73 6.02 12.97 -23.44
CA GLY A 73 6.72 11.73 -23.78
C GLY A 73 5.84 10.47 -23.79
N VAL A 74 6.43 9.32 -23.48
CA VAL A 74 5.78 7.99 -23.55
C VAL A 74 5.35 7.42 -22.20
N GLY A 75 5.81 7.99 -21.08
CA GLY A 75 5.43 7.52 -19.75
C GLY A 75 4.00 7.89 -19.38
N THR A 76 3.33 7.06 -18.58
CA THR A 76 1.90 7.20 -18.26
C THR A 76 1.60 6.90 -16.79
N GLY A 77 0.43 7.35 -16.33
CA GLY A 77 -0.15 6.97 -15.04
C GLY A 77 0.36 7.72 -13.83
N ALA A 78 1.34 8.63 -13.95
CA ALA A 78 1.83 9.39 -12.80
C ALA A 78 0.76 10.35 -12.25
N ILE A 79 0.64 10.36 -10.92
CA ILE A 79 -0.32 11.20 -10.19
C ILE A 79 0.46 12.13 -9.27
N PHE A 80 0.07 13.39 -9.24
CA PHE A 80 0.71 14.42 -8.45
C PHE A 80 -0.21 14.94 -7.36
N SER A 81 0.32 15.06 -6.15
CA SER A 81 -0.37 15.70 -5.04
C SER A 81 -0.01 17.18 -5.02
N CYS A 82 -1.00 18.04 -5.23
CA CYS A 82 -0.86 19.49 -5.22
C CYS A 82 -1.53 20.05 -3.97
N TYR A 83 -0.81 20.81 -3.16
CA TYR A 83 -1.34 21.39 -1.92
C TYR A 83 -1.39 22.90 -1.96
N ARG A 84 -2.53 23.44 -1.53
CA ARG A 84 -2.74 24.88 -1.37
C ARG A 84 -2.84 25.28 0.09
N ASP A 85 -2.26 26.43 0.40
CA ASP A 85 -2.36 27.07 1.70
C ASP A 85 -3.75 27.71 1.92
N SER A 86 -3.98 28.26 3.11
CA SER A 86 -5.22 28.97 3.44
C SER A 86 -5.43 30.27 2.64
N GLY A 87 -4.38 30.80 2.01
CA GLY A 87 -4.45 31.92 1.07
C GLY A 87 -4.83 31.51 -0.36
N GLY A 88 -5.00 30.21 -0.62
CA GLY A 88 -5.26 29.65 -1.95
C GLY A 88 -4.01 29.56 -2.83
N ASN A 89 -2.82 29.83 -2.30
CA ASN A 89 -1.55 29.73 -3.02
C ASN A 89 -1.11 28.28 -3.07
N LEU A 90 -0.57 27.86 -4.22
CA LEU A 90 0.07 26.56 -4.35
C LEU A 90 1.38 26.57 -3.55
N GLU A 91 1.48 25.72 -2.55
CA GLU A 91 2.65 25.65 -1.65
C GLU A 91 3.61 24.54 -2.06
N TYR A 92 3.10 23.38 -2.53
CA TYR A 92 3.94 22.29 -3.01
C TYR A 92 3.26 21.36 -4.03
N VAL A 93 4.10 20.70 -4.82
CA VAL A 93 3.72 19.64 -5.78
C VAL A 93 4.60 18.41 -5.56
N ASN A 94 3.99 17.26 -5.31
CA ASN A 94 4.70 16.00 -5.06
C ASN A 94 4.24 14.89 -5.98
N VAL A 95 5.11 13.91 -6.17
CA VAL A 95 4.77 12.65 -6.81
C VAL A 95 3.95 11.82 -5.83
N ASN A 96 2.66 11.61 -6.12
CA ASN A 96 1.82 10.71 -5.32
C ASN A 96 1.95 9.26 -5.82
N HIS A 97 1.83 9.05 -7.13
CA HIS A 97 2.10 7.78 -7.80
C HIS A 97 3.13 7.98 -8.90
N CYS A 98 4.10 7.07 -8.97
CA CYS A 98 5.27 7.22 -9.81
C CYS A 98 4.98 7.10 -11.31
N GLY A 99 3.91 6.40 -11.70
CA GLY A 99 3.68 6.00 -13.08
C GLY A 99 4.86 5.21 -13.67
N TYR A 100 4.84 4.91 -14.95
CA TYR A 100 5.91 4.14 -15.59
C TYR A 100 6.14 4.57 -17.04
N GLY A 101 7.29 4.18 -17.60
CA GLY A 101 7.68 4.47 -18.98
C GLY A 101 8.34 5.84 -19.21
N TYR A 102 8.58 6.63 -18.17
CA TYR A 102 9.21 7.95 -18.29
C TYR A 102 10.74 7.84 -18.51
N THR A 103 11.30 8.83 -19.20
CA THR A 103 12.71 8.91 -19.61
C THR A 103 13.49 10.04 -18.94
N GLY A 104 12.84 10.83 -18.08
CA GLY A 104 13.41 11.95 -17.31
C GLY A 104 13.63 13.23 -18.10
N GLY A 105 13.27 13.26 -19.38
CA GLY A 105 13.30 14.47 -20.21
C GLY A 105 11.92 15.06 -20.50
N GLU A 106 10.86 14.39 -20.02
CA GLU A 106 9.49 14.80 -20.28
C GLU A 106 9.12 16.09 -19.56
N MET A 107 8.27 16.87 -20.21
CA MET A 107 7.53 17.93 -19.55
C MET A 107 6.15 17.38 -19.17
N ILE A 108 5.74 17.61 -17.93
CA ILE A 108 4.41 17.26 -17.44
C ILE A 108 3.63 18.55 -17.17
N THR A 109 2.40 18.59 -17.67
CA THR A 109 1.48 19.72 -17.57
C THR A 109 0.26 19.29 -16.75
N ILE A 110 0.02 19.95 -15.62
CA ILE A 110 -1.18 19.79 -14.81
C ILE A 110 -2.07 21.02 -15.06
N PRO A 111 -3.29 20.84 -15.60
CA PRO A 111 -4.21 21.94 -15.84
C PRO A 111 -4.52 22.71 -14.55
N ALA A 112 -4.50 24.05 -14.59
CA ALA A 112 -4.79 24.84 -13.39
C ALA A 112 -6.23 24.63 -12.88
N GLU A 113 -7.16 24.29 -13.77
CA GLU A 113 -8.55 23.96 -13.44
C GLU A 113 -8.69 22.67 -12.62
N SER A 114 -7.78 21.69 -12.76
CA SER A 114 -7.84 20.44 -11.99
C SER A 114 -7.48 20.62 -10.51
N ILE A 115 -6.94 21.80 -10.16
CA ILE A 115 -6.51 22.18 -8.82
C ILE A 115 -7.20 23.46 -8.31
N ASP A 116 -8.45 23.67 -8.75
CA ASP A 116 -9.32 24.79 -8.36
C ASP A 116 -8.71 26.19 -8.59
N ALA A 117 -7.99 26.35 -9.71
CA ALA A 117 -7.49 27.64 -10.19
C ALA A 117 -7.76 27.82 -11.69
N PRO A 118 -9.03 27.89 -12.11
CA PRO A 118 -9.41 27.94 -13.54
C PRO A 118 -8.91 29.19 -14.29
N SER A 119 -8.46 30.23 -13.58
CA SER A 119 -7.82 31.42 -14.16
C SER A 119 -6.30 31.45 -13.97
N GLY A 120 -5.74 30.42 -13.34
CA GLY A 120 -4.31 30.24 -13.15
C GLY A 120 -3.61 29.77 -14.42
N GLN A 121 -2.28 29.85 -14.41
CA GLN A 121 -1.48 29.16 -15.42
C GLN A 121 -1.35 27.69 -15.04
N ASP A 122 -1.36 26.80 -16.03
CA ASP A 122 -1.10 25.38 -15.82
C ASP A 122 0.25 25.18 -15.11
N ILE A 123 0.33 24.15 -14.28
CA ILE A 123 1.62 23.77 -13.69
C ILE A 123 2.43 23.06 -14.77
N ILE A 124 3.63 23.53 -15.02
CA ILE A 124 4.63 22.85 -15.83
C ILE A 124 5.70 22.30 -14.89
N LEU A 125 5.91 20.99 -14.89
CA LEU A 125 6.89 20.31 -14.06
C LEU A 125 7.76 19.37 -14.88
N TYR A 126 8.98 19.12 -14.37
CA TYR A 126 9.96 18.23 -14.99
C TYR A 126 10.32 17.12 -14.01
N PRO A 127 10.00 15.85 -14.32
CA PRO A 127 10.30 14.73 -13.45
C PRO A 127 11.75 14.28 -13.61
N PHE A 128 12.28 13.67 -12.56
CA PHE A 128 13.41 12.76 -12.67
C PHE A 128 12.98 11.34 -12.35
N VAL A 129 13.64 10.38 -13.00
CA VAL A 129 13.18 8.99 -13.04
C VAL A 129 14.18 8.04 -12.42
N HIS A 130 13.67 6.91 -11.91
CA HIS A 130 14.53 5.83 -11.46
C HIS A 130 15.35 5.28 -12.63
N SER A 131 16.67 5.48 -12.57
CA SER A 131 17.60 5.15 -13.65
C SER A 131 18.94 4.67 -13.10
N ALA A 132 19.59 3.76 -13.84
CA ALA A 132 21.00 3.44 -13.67
C ALA A 132 21.78 3.95 -14.88
N ILE A 133 22.88 4.64 -14.63
CA ILE A 133 23.67 5.33 -15.67
C ILE A 133 25.07 4.73 -15.73
N ASN A 134 25.44 4.23 -16.90
CA ASN A 134 26.76 3.67 -17.17
C ASN A 134 27.83 4.75 -17.24
N GLY A 135 29.05 4.42 -16.79
CA GLY A 135 30.18 5.35 -16.77
C GLY A 135 30.07 6.44 -15.70
N ALA A 136 29.25 6.20 -14.68
CA ALA A 136 29.22 6.99 -13.45
C ALA A 136 30.59 7.00 -12.75
N VAL A 137 30.98 8.17 -12.25
CA VAL A 137 32.20 8.39 -11.47
C VAL A 137 31.83 8.92 -10.09
N SER A 138 32.59 8.52 -9.07
CA SER A 138 32.44 9.04 -7.71
C SER A 138 33.47 10.13 -7.42
N TYR A 139 33.01 11.23 -6.84
CA TYR A 139 33.78 12.40 -6.45
C TYR A 139 33.68 12.62 -4.95
N ALA A 140 34.76 13.11 -4.34
CA ALA A 140 34.81 13.48 -2.94
C ALA A 140 35.23 14.94 -2.82
N VAL A 141 34.47 15.70 -2.04
CA VAL A 141 34.67 17.12 -1.81
C VAL A 141 34.67 17.38 -0.31
N THR A 142 35.71 18.03 0.18
CA THR A 142 35.79 18.49 1.56
C THR A 142 35.36 19.94 1.62
N CYS A 143 34.34 20.21 2.41
CA CYS A 143 33.83 21.54 2.69
C CYS A 143 34.45 22.03 4.00
N SER A 144 35.19 23.12 3.97
CA SER A 144 35.84 23.70 5.15
C SER A 144 35.36 25.13 5.38
N ALA A 145 34.96 25.43 6.61
CA ALA A 145 34.69 26.79 7.07
C ALA A 145 35.74 27.18 8.12
N THR A 146 36.48 28.27 7.86
CA THR A 146 37.55 28.76 8.74
C THR A 146 37.14 29.99 9.57
N THR A 147 36.08 30.68 9.15
CA THR A 147 35.46 31.83 9.83
C THR A 147 33.95 31.80 9.64
N THR A 148 33.20 32.69 10.29
CA THR A 148 31.73 32.81 10.19
C THR A 148 31.21 33.26 8.81
N SER A 149 32.07 33.43 7.80
CA SER A 149 31.70 34.06 6.51
C SER A 149 32.25 33.40 5.26
N ASN A 150 33.19 32.44 5.36
CA ASN A 150 33.91 31.90 4.22
C ASN A 150 33.78 30.37 4.16
N PHE A 151 33.06 29.91 3.15
CA PHE A 151 33.01 28.51 2.73
C PHE A 151 34.19 28.24 1.77
N SER A 152 34.80 27.08 1.84
CA SER A 152 35.82 26.65 0.88
C SER A 152 35.63 25.18 0.55
N VAL A 153 35.87 24.83 -0.70
CA VAL A 153 35.70 23.48 -1.21
C VAL A 153 36.99 23.01 -1.86
N ALA A 154 37.41 21.81 -1.48
CA ALA A 154 38.57 21.16 -2.08
C ALA A 154 38.22 19.70 -2.38
N GLY A 155 38.59 19.21 -3.55
CA GLY A 155 38.21 17.88 -4.00
C GLY A 155 38.50 17.67 -5.48
N SER A 156 37.72 16.81 -6.09
CA SER A 156 37.76 16.57 -7.54
C SER A 156 36.36 16.56 -8.13
N ASP A 157 36.29 16.89 -9.42
CA ASP A 157 35.08 16.80 -10.23
C ASP A 157 35.43 16.27 -11.64
N ARG A 158 34.53 16.38 -12.63
CA ARG A 158 34.82 15.96 -14.02
C ARG A 158 35.92 16.76 -14.69
N ASN A 159 36.24 17.95 -14.22
CA ASN A 159 37.28 18.83 -14.77
C ASN A 159 38.64 18.63 -14.08
N GLY A 160 38.71 17.79 -13.05
CA GLY A 160 39.94 17.45 -12.33
C GLY A 160 39.91 17.89 -10.87
N ASP A 161 41.09 17.96 -10.26
CA ASP A 161 41.25 18.40 -8.88
C ASP A 161 41.08 19.91 -8.75
N PHE A 162 40.50 20.35 -7.64
CA PHE A 162 40.32 21.75 -7.29
C PHE A 162 40.54 22.01 -5.79
N ASP A 163 40.98 23.22 -5.47
CA ASP A 163 41.12 23.73 -4.11
C ASP A 163 40.87 25.25 -4.17
N ALA A 164 39.66 25.66 -3.85
CA ALA A 164 39.23 27.04 -3.99
C ALA A 164 38.20 27.43 -2.92
N ALA A 165 38.18 28.71 -2.57
CA ALA A 165 37.09 29.25 -1.76
C ALA A 165 35.73 29.02 -2.46
N TYR A 166 35.71 29.09 -3.79
CA TYR A 166 34.53 28.87 -4.61
C TYR A 166 34.92 28.11 -5.86
N HIS A 167 34.25 26.99 -6.11
CA HIS A 167 34.48 26.18 -7.29
C HIS A 167 33.15 25.86 -7.96
N LEU A 168 33.15 25.92 -9.29
CA LEU A 168 32.04 25.42 -10.09
C LEU A 168 32.26 23.92 -10.27
N ILE A 169 31.57 23.13 -9.46
CA ILE A 169 31.67 21.68 -9.50
C ILE A 169 30.89 21.18 -10.72
N THR A 170 31.54 20.40 -11.58
CA THR A 170 30.86 19.76 -12.72
C THR A 170 30.78 18.25 -12.53
N ILE A 171 29.56 17.72 -12.52
CA ILE A 171 29.28 16.28 -12.52
C ILE A 171 28.30 15.95 -13.66
N LYS A 172 28.04 14.68 -13.91
CA LYS A 172 27.01 14.19 -14.85
C LYS A 172 25.94 13.45 -14.07
N GLU A 173 24.72 13.39 -14.59
CA GLU A 173 23.74 12.41 -14.14
C GLU A 173 24.38 11.02 -14.05
N GLY A 174 24.16 10.33 -12.94
CA GLY A 174 24.76 9.05 -12.60
C GLY A 174 26.00 9.13 -11.73
N ASP A 175 26.74 10.24 -11.77
CA ASP A 175 27.90 10.42 -10.90
C ASP A 175 27.47 10.55 -9.46
N THR A 176 28.33 10.11 -8.54
CA THR A 176 28.10 10.30 -7.11
C THR A 176 29.05 11.36 -6.60
N ILE A 177 28.53 12.40 -5.96
CA ILE A 177 29.35 13.39 -5.24
C ILE A 177 29.11 13.27 -3.74
N THR A 178 30.20 13.17 -2.99
CA THR A 178 30.17 13.12 -1.53
C THR A 178 30.86 14.36 -0.97
N PHE A 179 30.11 15.15 -0.21
CA PHE A 179 30.59 16.30 0.55
C PHE A 179 30.84 15.90 2.00
N THR A 180 32.05 16.11 2.48
CA THR A 180 32.41 15.97 3.90
C THR A 180 32.50 17.35 4.52
N ASN A 181 31.73 17.61 5.58
CA ASN A 181 31.73 18.87 6.30
C ASN A 181 32.87 18.90 7.35
N ALA A 182 34.01 19.44 6.98
CA ALA A 182 35.17 19.63 7.86
C ALA A 182 35.13 20.97 8.63
N GLY A 183 34.01 21.69 8.62
CA GLY A 183 33.83 22.91 9.40
C GLY A 183 34.04 22.67 10.89
N SER A 184 34.87 23.50 11.53
CA SER A 184 35.19 23.40 12.97
C SER A 184 34.32 24.28 13.87
N VAL A 185 33.36 25.02 13.29
CA VAL A 185 32.48 25.97 13.98
C VAL A 185 31.04 25.48 13.90
N GLY A 186 30.35 25.44 15.03
CA GLY A 186 29.08 24.72 15.19
C GLY A 186 27.81 25.37 14.62
N GLN A 187 27.85 25.87 13.38
CA GLN A 187 26.72 26.59 12.77
C GLN A 187 26.55 26.38 11.25
N PHE A 188 27.16 25.37 10.63
CA PHE A 188 27.21 25.25 9.17
C PHE A 188 26.88 23.86 8.67
N ASP A 189 25.63 23.44 8.80
CA ASP A 189 25.21 22.12 8.29
C ASP A 189 24.96 22.21 6.79
N LEU A 190 25.36 21.20 6.01
CA LEU A 190 25.32 21.28 4.55
C LEU A 190 23.97 20.84 3.99
N PHE A 191 23.49 21.62 3.02
CA PHE A 191 22.29 21.36 2.25
C PHE A 191 22.56 21.47 0.76
N LEU A 192 22.03 20.53 0.00
CA LEU A 192 22.04 20.58 -1.46
C LEU A 192 20.67 21.05 -1.95
N ILE A 193 20.65 22.15 -2.72
CA ILE A 193 19.42 22.79 -3.22
C ILE A 193 19.38 22.89 -4.76
N MET A 194 18.16 22.92 -5.30
CA MET A 194 17.85 23.05 -6.72
C MET A 194 17.71 24.54 -7.11
N GLY A 195 18.49 24.99 -8.10
CA GLY A 195 18.39 26.34 -8.67
C GLY A 195 18.74 27.52 -7.74
N HIS A 196 18.78 28.73 -8.32
CA HIS A 196 19.20 29.98 -7.66
C HIS A 196 18.07 30.91 -7.20
N HIS A 197 16.79 30.55 -7.39
CA HIS A 197 15.71 31.55 -7.37
C HIS A 197 14.55 31.18 -6.44
N HIS A 198 14.63 31.57 -5.16
CA HIS A 198 13.55 32.29 -4.47
C HIS A 198 14.18 33.29 -3.47
N ALA A 199 13.69 34.52 -3.46
CA ALA A 199 14.34 35.69 -2.84
C ALA A 199 14.12 35.83 -1.32
N LEU A 200 13.53 34.83 -0.65
CA LEU A 200 13.18 34.91 0.77
C LEU A 200 13.99 33.89 1.58
N ALA A 201 14.68 34.38 2.60
CA ALA A 201 15.66 33.63 3.39
C ALA A 201 15.09 32.47 4.21
N ASN A 202 13.77 32.32 4.27
CA ASN A 202 13.09 31.38 5.16
C ASN A 202 12.58 30.11 4.43
N ASP A 203 12.76 30.00 3.10
CA ASP A 203 12.15 28.94 2.27
C ASP A 203 13.08 27.74 1.98
N LEU A 204 14.07 27.47 2.85
CA LEU A 204 14.94 26.29 2.74
C LEU A 204 14.16 24.97 2.67
N ASN A 205 12.92 24.93 3.16
CA ASN A 205 12.09 23.74 3.21
C ASN A 205 11.65 23.21 1.83
N HIS A 206 11.69 24.03 0.76
CA HIS A 206 11.06 23.70 -0.53
C HIS A 206 12.07 23.42 -1.67
N GLN A 207 13.37 23.58 -1.43
CA GLN A 207 14.37 23.58 -2.52
C GLN A 207 15.39 22.45 -2.43
N VAL A 208 15.29 21.59 -1.43
CA VAL A 208 16.27 20.54 -1.20
C VAL A 208 16.15 19.44 -2.24
N VAL A 209 17.29 18.95 -2.72
CA VAL A 209 17.34 17.84 -3.69
C VAL A 209 16.82 16.56 -3.02
N PRO A 210 15.70 15.97 -3.49
CA PRO A 210 14.99 14.93 -2.75
C PRO A 210 15.75 13.61 -2.58
N ASN A 211 16.66 13.28 -3.50
CA ASN A 211 17.44 12.04 -3.51
C ASN A 211 18.90 12.22 -3.01
N ALA A 212 19.21 13.37 -2.41
CA ALA A 212 20.47 13.56 -1.71
C ALA A 212 20.36 13.03 -0.27
N ILE A 213 21.36 12.27 0.13
CA ILE A 213 21.47 11.51 1.39
C ILE A 213 22.35 12.29 2.35
N GLY A 214 21.93 12.42 3.61
CA GLY A 214 22.70 13.17 4.61
C GLY A 214 22.57 14.68 4.45
N GLN A 215 21.40 15.15 4.03
CA GLN A 215 21.03 16.55 4.18
C GLN A 215 21.08 16.93 5.68
N ASP A 216 21.42 18.18 5.99
CA ASP A 216 21.79 18.59 7.36
C ASP A 216 23.08 17.91 7.83
N ALA A 217 24.04 17.73 6.92
CA ALA A 217 25.33 17.13 7.25
C ALA A 217 26.06 18.03 8.26
N GLU A 218 26.01 17.62 9.53
CA GLU A 218 26.54 18.36 10.66
C GLU A 218 28.01 18.74 10.46
N HIS A 219 28.37 19.90 11.00
CA HIS A 219 29.77 20.29 11.14
C HIS A 219 30.60 19.20 11.86
N ASN A 220 31.92 19.23 11.67
CA ASN A 220 32.84 18.25 12.28
C ASN A 220 32.67 16.79 11.81
N GLY A 221 32.48 16.60 10.51
CA GLY A 221 32.58 15.30 9.85
C GLY A 221 31.26 14.76 9.29
N GLY A 222 30.17 15.54 9.31
CA GLY A 222 28.94 15.17 8.62
C GLY A 222 29.17 14.96 7.13
N VAL A 223 28.38 14.07 6.54
CA VAL A 223 28.54 13.63 5.15
C VAL A 223 27.22 13.80 4.41
N LEU A 224 27.25 14.54 3.31
CA LEU A 224 26.17 14.64 2.33
C LEU A 224 26.60 13.93 1.06
N THR A 225 25.83 12.97 0.58
CA THR A 225 26.09 12.25 -0.68
C THR A 225 24.92 12.41 -1.63
N TRP A 226 25.21 12.63 -2.90
CA TRP A 226 24.18 12.76 -3.92
C TRP A 226 24.60 12.08 -5.22
N THR A 227 23.65 11.36 -5.81
CA THR A 227 23.78 10.77 -7.14
C THR A 227 22.63 11.29 -8.01
N PRO A 228 22.86 12.28 -8.90
CA PRO A 228 21.78 12.80 -9.74
C PRO A 228 21.26 11.70 -10.66
N LEU A 229 19.94 11.55 -10.71
CA LEU A 229 19.25 10.60 -11.58
C LEU A 229 18.96 11.23 -12.94
N ARG A 230 18.48 10.41 -13.88
CA ARG A 230 18.06 10.90 -15.19
C ARG A 230 16.90 11.91 -15.04
N GLY A 231 17.07 13.09 -15.61
CA GLY A 231 16.19 14.25 -15.47
C GLY A 231 16.66 15.29 -14.47
N GLN A 232 17.79 15.05 -13.79
CA GLN A 232 18.43 15.98 -12.85
C GLN A 232 19.60 16.76 -13.45
N ALA A 233 19.74 16.80 -14.77
CA ALA A 233 20.61 17.76 -15.42
C ALA A 233 20.16 19.20 -15.14
N GLY A 234 21.08 20.06 -14.71
CA GLY A 234 20.75 21.44 -14.33
C GLY A 234 21.77 22.09 -13.40
N GLU A 235 21.35 23.21 -12.84
CA GLU A 235 22.15 23.99 -11.88
C GLU A 235 21.63 23.78 -10.45
N TYR A 236 22.57 23.51 -9.55
CA TYR A 236 22.35 23.24 -8.14
C TYR A 236 23.33 24.05 -7.31
N ALA A 237 23.06 24.20 -6.03
CA ALA A 237 23.95 24.88 -5.12
C ALA A 237 24.10 24.09 -3.82
N LEU A 238 25.31 24.11 -3.27
CA LEU A 238 25.57 23.70 -1.89
C LEU A 238 25.46 24.94 -0.99
N ARG A 239 24.69 24.82 0.08
CA ARG A 239 24.34 25.90 1.02
C ARG A 239 24.47 25.44 2.46
N ASP A 240 24.64 26.37 3.39
CA ASP A 240 24.61 26.09 4.84
C ASP A 240 23.41 26.73 5.58
N THR A 241 23.18 26.30 6.83
CA THR A 241 22.07 26.70 7.72
C THR A 241 22.11 28.12 8.29
N ASN A 242 23.26 28.79 8.35
CA ASN A 242 23.47 30.12 8.93
C ASN A 242 23.04 31.28 8.01
N TYR A 243 22.32 30.98 6.93
CA TYR A 243 21.77 31.96 5.97
C TYR A 243 20.80 32.98 6.60
N TYR A 244 20.44 32.87 7.88
CA TYR A 244 19.56 33.80 8.59
C TYR A 244 20.06 35.27 8.69
N LEU A 245 21.27 35.59 8.23
CA LEU A 245 21.88 36.92 8.37
C LEU A 245 21.74 37.81 7.13
N GLY A 246 20.50 38.08 6.70
CA GLY A 246 20.00 39.38 6.18
C GLY A 246 20.85 40.27 5.25
N SER A 247 21.87 39.78 4.55
CA SER A 247 22.83 40.64 3.83
C SER A 247 23.40 40.03 2.56
N GLY A 248 22.54 39.68 1.60
CA GLY A 248 22.75 39.81 0.13
C GLY A 248 24.04 39.36 -0.58
N GLN A 249 25.01 38.72 0.08
CA GLN A 249 26.34 38.43 -0.47
C GLN A 249 26.97 37.26 0.30
N PHE A 250 26.49 36.03 0.11
CA PHE A 250 27.31 34.85 0.43
C PHE A 250 27.34 33.93 -0.79
N GLU A 251 28.56 33.67 -1.23
CA GLU A 251 28.92 32.97 -2.46
C GLU A 251 28.67 31.47 -2.27
N GLN A 252 27.77 30.92 -3.09
CA GLN A 252 27.37 29.50 -3.07
C GLN A 252 28.36 28.68 -3.90
N THR A 253 28.65 27.44 -3.47
CA THR A 253 29.34 26.49 -4.35
C THR A 253 28.31 25.97 -5.35
N ASN A 254 28.46 26.37 -6.60
CA ASN A 254 27.57 25.97 -7.68
C ASN A 254 27.97 24.61 -8.22
N ILE A 255 26.98 23.79 -8.53
CA ILE A 255 27.14 22.47 -9.09
C ILE A 255 26.36 22.44 -10.40
N ILE A 256 27.04 22.10 -11.50
CA ILE A 256 26.40 21.83 -12.79
C ILE A 256 26.34 20.32 -12.96
N VAL A 257 25.13 19.81 -13.12
CA VAL A 257 24.87 18.43 -13.53
C VAL A 257 24.67 18.40 -15.04
N GLN A 258 25.58 17.75 -15.75
CA GLN A 258 25.47 17.50 -17.18
C GLN A 258 24.52 16.33 -17.44
N PRO A 259 23.74 16.37 -18.53
CA PRO A 259 22.86 15.26 -18.88
C PRO A 259 23.67 14.00 -19.22
N ALA A 260 23.16 12.84 -18.81
CA ALA A 260 23.66 11.58 -19.33
C ALA A 260 23.36 11.43 -20.82
N GLN A 261 24.20 10.66 -21.52
CA GLN A 261 23.91 10.29 -22.90
C GLN A 261 22.85 9.19 -22.90
N ASP A 262 21.90 9.23 -23.82
CA ASP A 262 20.75 8.30 -23.83
C ASP A 262 21.19 6.83 -23.89
N ASN A 263 22.30 6.53 -24.55
CA ASN A 263 22.88 5.18 -24.64
C ASN A 263 23.55 4.70 -23.35
N ASP A 264 23.77 5.59 -22.38
CA ASP A 264 24.31 5.25 -21.07
C ASP A 264 23.21 4.97 -20.04
N VAL A 265 21.96 5.33 -20.33
CA VAL A 265 20.84 5.25 -19.38
C VAL A 265 20.12 3.91 -19.53
N THR A 266 19.91 3.25 -18.40
CA THR A 266 18.98 2.13 -18.27
C THR A 266 17.92 2.47 -17.24
N TYR A 267 16.71 1.95 -17.43
CA TYR A 267 15.59 2.14 -16.51
C TYR A 267 15.33 0.82 -15.79
N PRO A 268 15.86 0.64 -14.57
CA PRO A 268 15.61 -0.58 -13.82
C PRO A 268 14.12 -0.79 -13.65
N VAL A 269 13.73 -2.06 -13.80
CA VAL A 269 12.34 -2.47 -13.70
C VAL A 269 12.01 -2.94 -12.28
N ILE A 270 10.76 -2.76 -11.88
CA ILE A 270 10.18 -3.22 -10.62
C ILE A 270 9.13 -4.28 -10.92
N GLY A 271 9.08 -5.29 -10.08
CA GLY A 271 8.27 -6.48 -10.26
C GLY A 271 8.81 -7.45 -11.30
N THR A 272 8.17 -8.61 -11.37
CA THR A 272 8.41 -9.64 -12.39
C THR A 272 7.12 -10.42 -12.61
N THR A 273 7.03 -11.15 -13.72
CA THR A 273 5.91 -12.08 -13.95
C THR A 273 5.94 -13.32 -13.05
N THR A 274 6.97 -13.47 -12.21
CA THR A 274 7.20 -14.66 -11.36
C THR A 274 7.49 -14.31 -9.90
N GLY A 275 7.17 -13.09 -9.47
CA GLY A 275 7.47 -12.61 -8.13
C GLY A 275 6.72 -11.33 -7.80
N PHE A 276 6.76 -10.96 -6.52
CA PHE A 276 6.12 -9.74 -6.06
C PHE A 276 6.66 -8.50 -6.80
N TYR A 277 5.79 -7.49 -6.93
CA TYR A 277 6.13 -6.18 -7.46
C TYR A 277 7.21 -5.51 -6.61
N ASP A 278 7.02 -5.52 -5.29
CA ASP A 278 7.99 -5.09 -4.31
C ASP A 278 8.07 -6.10 -3.17
N LYS A 279 9.26 -6.34 -2.62
CA LYS A 279 9.48 -7.35 -1.59
C LYS A 279 10.66 -6.98 -0.72
N ASN A 280 10.46 -7.06 0.59
CA ASN A 280 11.54 -6.96 1.56
C ASN A 280 11.36 -8.06 2.61
N LEU A 281 12.25 -9.06 2.60
CA LEU A 281 12.22 -10.18 3.55
C LEU A 281 12.88 -9.86 4.90
N LEU A 282 13.53 -8.70 5.01
CA LEU A 282 14.08 -8.19 6.26
C LEU A 282 13.06 -7.25 6.92
N GLY A 283 12.30 -6.48 6.16
CA GLY A 283 11.30 -5.56 6.72
C GLY A 283 11.89 -4.42 7.54
N HIS A 284 11.09 -3.84 8.44
CA HIS A 284 11.58 -2.92 9.47
C HIS A 284 12.43 -3.67 10.50
N ASN A 285 13.61 -3.16 10.85
CA ASN A 285 14.50 -3.72 11.89
C ASN A 285 14.78 -5.23 11.77
N ASN A 286 14.72 -5.82 10.57
CA ASN A 286 14.87 -7.26 10.32
C ASN A 286 13.74 -8.15 10.90
N GLN A 287 12.52 -7.63 11.09
CA GLN A 287 11.44 -8.33 11.80
C GLN A 287 10.09 -8.40 11.05
N GLU A 288 9.90 -7.64 9.97
CA GLU A 288 8.57 -7.45 9.36
C GLU A 288 8.56 -7.72 7.85
N PRO A 289 8.75 -8.98 7.42
CA PRO A 289 8.85 -9.31 6.01
C PRO A 289 7.54 -8.99 5.29
N PHE A 290 7.65 -8.42 4.09
CA PHE A 290 6.49 -8.10 3.26
C PHE A 290 6.72 -8.40 1.78
N GLY A 291 5.60 -8.57 1.07
CA GLY A 291 5.52 -8.61 -0.39
C GLY A 291 4.29 -7.88 -0.91
N VAL A 292 4.43 -7.14 -2.00
CA VAL A 292 3.35 -6.42 -2.67
C VAL A 292 3.13 -7.02 -4.05
N MET A 293 1.94 -7.53 -4.32
CA MET A 293 1.52 -8.04 -5.60
C MET A 293 0.82 -6.96 -6.41
N ARG A 294 1.20 -6.79 -7.68
CA ARG A 294 0.49 -5.92 -8.63
C ARG A 294 -0.52 -6.76 -9.41
N ASN A 295 -1.81 -6.60 -9.10
CA ASN A 295 -2.92 -7.33 -9.71
C ASN A 295 -3.61 -6.48 -10.78
N VAL A 296 -3.51 -6.88 -12.04
CA VAL A 296 -4.33 -6.29 -13.12
C VAL A 296 -5.71 -6.93 -13.06
N ILE A 297 -6.74 -6.12 -12.79
CA ILE A 297 -8.15 -6.51 -12.81
C ILE A 297 -8.72 -6.26 -14.21
N GLU A 298 -8.62 -5.02 -14.70
CA GLU A 298 -8.99 -4.61 -16.05
C GLU A 298 -7.90 -3.69 -16.61
N ASP A 299 -7.19 -4.13 -17.65
CA ASP A 299 -6.07 -3.36 -18.21
C ASP A 299 -6.55 -2.08 -18.92
N GLY A 300 -5.78 -1.01 -18.83
CA GLY A 300 -6.09 0.29 -19.45
C GLY A 300 -7.09 1.18 -18.70
N LYS A 301 -7.60 0.74 -17.54
CA LYS A 301 -8.43 1.55 -16.63
C LYS A 301 -7.57 2.28 -15.59
N TYR A 302 -7.94 3.51 -15.21
CA TYR A 302 -7.15 4.36 -14.29
C TYR A 302 -6.90 3.69 -12.91
N ARG A 303 -7.88 2.96 -12.37
CA ARG A 303 -7.78 2.10 -11.18
C ARG A 303 -8.02 0.62 -11.52
N GLY A 304 -7.69 0.24 -12.75
CA GLY A 304 -7.77 -1.14 -13.24
C GLY A 304 -6.76 -2.11 -12.64
N VAL A 305 -5.75 -1.56 -11.95
CA VAL A 305 -4.73 -2.30 -11.22
C VAL A 305 -4.93 -2.09 -9.72
N THR A 306 -4.83 -3.16 -8.96
CA THR A 306 -4.81 -3.14 -7.49
C THR A 306 -3.46 -3.65 -7.03
N PHE A 307 -2.82 -2.92 -6.12
CA PHE A 307 -1.65 -3.41 -5.41
C PHE A 307 -2.09 -4.03 -4.09
N SER A 308 -1.80 -5.31 -3.89
CA SER A 308 -2.16 -6.11 -2.71
C SER A 308 -0.91 -6.46 -1.92
N GLY A 309 -0.82 -6.00 -0.67
CA GLY A 309 0.31 -6.20 0.21
C GLY A 309 0.04 -7.28 1.24
N PHE A 310 1.07 -8.07 1.51
CA PHE A 310 1.10 -9.14 2.51
C PHE A 310 2.29 -8.88 3.43
N LYS A 311 2.08 -8.89 4.74
CA LYS A 311 3.13 -8.68 5.75
C LYS A 311 2.94 -9.62 6.94
N CYS A 312 4.04 -10.07 7.53
CA CYS A 312 4.06 -10.63 8.88
C CYS A 312 4.60 -9.57 9.87
N GLU A 313 4.00 -9.43 11.05
CA GLU A 313 4.44 -8.46 12.07
C GLU A 313 5.62 -8.97 12.91
N ASP A 314 6.23 -8.07 13.69
CA ASP A 314 7.36 -8.40 14.56
C ASP A 314 6.99 -9.50 15.58
N GLY A 315 7.62 -10.67 15.42
CA GLY A 315 7.40 -11.81 16.29
C GLY A 315 6.11 -12.59 16.02
N ASP A 316 5.38 -12.22 14.96
CA ASP A 316 4.17 -12.90 14.49
C ASP A 316 4.44 -13.60 13.15
N THR A 317 3.65 -14.62 12.85
CA THR A 317 3.67 -15.37 11.60
C THR A 317 2.39 -15.28 10.80
N ASP A 318 1.32 -14.76 11.39
CA ASP A 318 0.08 -14.49 10.70
C ASP A 318 0.24 -13.42 9.63
N VAL A 319 -0.56 -13.54 8.57
CA VAL A 319 -0.44 -12.68 7.39
C VAL A 319 -1.49 -11.60 7.45
N ALA A 320 -0.99 -10.37 7.42
CA ALA A 320 -1.81 -9.20 7.40
C ALA A 320 -1.89 -8.66 5.95
N TYR A 321 -3.08 -8.20 5.54
CA TYR A 321 -3.39 -7.85 4.15
C TYR A 321 -3.78 -6.37 4.02
N ALA A 322 -3.24 -5.69 3.01
CA ALA A 322 -3.67 -4.35 2.62
C ALA A 322 -3.80 -4.24 1.10
N ALA A 323 -4.61 -3.32 0.60
CA ALA A 323 -4.64 -3.02 -0.83
C ALA A 323 -5.04 -1.58 -1.16
N ALA A 324 -4.50 -1.07 -2.27
CA ALA A 324 -4.80 0.25 -2.81
C ALA A 324 -4.69 0.22 -4.36
N PRO A 325 -5.28 1.19 -5.08
CA PRO A 325 -5.15 1.26 -6.54
C PRO A 325 -3.73 1.61 -6.99
N PHE A 326 -2.91 2.19 -6.10
CA PHE A 326 -1.56 2.63 -6.42
C PHE A 326 -0.58 2.30 -5.29
N TYR A 327 0.68 2.08 -5.69
CA TYR A 327 1.79 1.85 -4.78
C TYR A 327 3.02 2.62 -5.23
N PHE A 328 3.85 3.05 -4.28
CA PHE A 328 5.11 3.74 -4.53
C PHE A 328 6.27 2.90 -3.97
N PRO A 329 7.08 2.22 -4.80
CA PRO A 329 8.00 1.16 -4.36
C PRO A 329 9.42 1.63 -3.98
N PHE A 330 9.74 2.92 -4.05
CA PHE A 330 11.11 3.39 -3.86
C PHE A 330 11.40 3.89 -2.44
N ASN A 331 12.68 3.82 -2.07
CA ASN A 331 13.20 4.40 -0.84
C ASN A 331 14.32 5.40 -1.13
N TYR A 332 14.03 6.69 -0.97
CA TYR A 332 15.03 7.76 -1.04
C TYR A 332 15.02 8.71 0.16
N THR A 333 13.95 8.74 0.96
CA THR A 333 13.75 9.77 1.99
C THR A 333 14.18 9.39 3.42
N ASP A 334 14.80 8.23 3.64
CA ASP A 334 15.04 7.73 5.01
C ASP A 334 16.24 8.38 5.73
N THR A 335 16.78 9.50 5.23
CA THR A 335 17.98 10.12 5.80
C THR A 335 17.72 11.23 6.81
N ILE A 336 16.45 11.56 7.10
CA ILE A 336 16.11 12.49 8.19
C ILE A 336 15.09 11.83 9.11
N GLN A 337 15.57 10.89 9.93
CA GLN A 337 15.07 10.77 11.29
C GLN A 337 15.89 11.74 12.14
N PRO A 338 15.37 12.91 12.55
CA PRO A 338 16.02 13.63 13.63
C PRO A 338 15.83 12.75 14.87
N SER A 339 16.84 11.98 15.24
CA SER A 339 16.88 11.30 16.54
C SER A 339 16.97 12.30 17.70
N ASP A 340 17.13 13.60 17.42
CA ASP A 340 17.30 14.61 18.45
C ASP A 340 16.18 15.67 18.49
N TYR A 341 15.51 15.67 19.64
CA TYR A 341 14.51 16.63 20.10
C TYR A 341 15.10 18.04 20.34
N SER A 342 16.25 18.42 19.76
CA SER A 342 17.00 19.68 20.08
C SER A 342 17.29 20.70 18.94
N ILE A 343 16.96 20.46 17.66
CA ILE A 343 16.99 21.49 16.58
C ILE A 343 16.16 22.77 16.90
N PRO A 344 16.55 24.00 16.53
CA PRO A 344 15.72 25.19 16.77
C PRO A 344 14.29 25.07 16.19
N ASN A 345 13.33 25.61 16.92
CA ASN A 345 11.87 25.37 16.88
C ASN A 345 11.13 25.81 15.58
N GLN A 346 11.81 25.96 14.45
CA GLN A 346 11.22 26.44 13.18
C GLN A 346 11.23 25.42 12.04
N ILE A 347 12.02 24.34 12.13
CA ILE A 347 12.04 23.25 11.13
C ILE A 347 11.15 22.06 11.57
N ARG A 348 10.53 22.15 12.76
CA ARG A 348 9.96 21.01 13.50
C ARG A 348 8.47 20.73 13.37
N THR A 349 7.69 21.56 12.71
CA THR A 349 6.24 21.35 12.64
C THR A 349 5.86 20.46 11.46
N GLY A 350 6.27 19.18 11.46
CA GLY A 350 5.74 18.16 10.54
C GLY A 350 5.84 18.47 9.04
N GLN A 351 6.71 19.41 8.65
CA GLN A 351 6.89 19.97 7.31
C GLN A 351 8.15 19.42 6.60
N SER A 352 8.63 18.24 7.01
CA SER A 352 9.83 17.63 6.44
C SER A 352 9.63 17.35 4.93
N TYR A 353 10.22 18.22 4.10
CA TYR A 353 10.46 18.13 2.65
C TYR A 353 9.28 17.65 1.81
N ARG A 354 8.29 18.52 1.71
CA ARG A 354 7.03 18.29 0.98
C ARG A 354 6.98 18.88 -0.41
N ASP A 355 8.04 19.46 -0.96
CA ASP A 355 7.99 19.95 -2.34
C ASP A 355 8.89 19.10 -3.22
N MET A 356 8.38 18.74 -4.40
CA MET A 356 9.12 18.07 -5.48
C MET A 356 9.60 16.64 -5.17
N SER A 357 9.14 16.08 -4.05
CA SER A 357 9.47 14.75 -3.53
C SER A 357 8.35 13.74 -3.83
N HIS A 358 8.58 12.48 -3.54
CA HIS A 358 7.58 11.41 -3.56
C HIS A 358 7.00 11.07 -2.17
N GLY A 359 7.42 11.77 -1.13
CA GLY A 359 6.96 11.51 0.22
C GLY A 359 7.67 10.33 0.89
N TYR A 360 6.94 9.56 1.70
CA TYR A 360 7.49 8.40 2.41
C TYR A 360 7.82 7.22 1.48
N PRO A 361 8.82 6.40 1.84
CA PRO A 361 9.24 5.28 1.02
C PRO A 361 8.24 4.12 1.12
N HIS A 362 8.22 3.25 0.10
CA HIS A 362 7.39 2.03 0.06
C HIS A 362 5.96 2.28 0.55
N ARG A 363 5.11 3.00 -0.17
CA ARG A 363 3.79 3.41 0.38
C ARG A 363 2.60 3.13 -0.51
N TRP A 364 1.46 2.89 0.12
CA TRP A 364 0.17 2.98 -0.56
C TRP A 364 -0.05 4.42 -1.05
N SER A 365 -0.51 4.55 -2.29
CA SER A 365 -0.81 5.83 -2.92
C SER A 365 -2.20 5.83 -3.54
N GLY A 366 -2.64 7.02 -3.95
CA GLY A 366 -4.00 7.26 -4.42
C GLY A 366 -4.61 8.51 -3.80
N GLN A 367 -5.85 8.79 -4.17
CA GLN A 367 -6.55 10.00 -3.77
C GLN A 367 -6.83 10.01 -2.26
N PHE A 368 -6.41 11.07 -1.58
CA PHE A 368 -6.60 11.21 -0.12
C PHE A 368 -8.08 11.19 0.28
N ASN A 369 -8.45 10.44 1.32
CA ASN A 369 -9.84 10.15 1.79
C ASN A 369 -10.76 9.42 0.81
N VAL A 370 -10.28 9.07 -0.38
CA VAL A 370 -11.02 8.26 -1.35
C VAL A 370 -10.38 6.88 -1.44
N ASP A 371 -9.14 6.83 -1.92
CA ASP A 371 -8.40 5.57 -2.08
C ASP A 371 -7.62 5.21 -0.82
N LEU A 372 -7.38 6.18 0.06
CA LEU A 372 -6.60 6.04 1.30
C LEU A 372 -7.37 6.65 2.47
N VAL A 373 -7.21 6.06 3.64
CA VAL A 373 -7.94 6.42 4.86
C VAL A 373 -7.52 7.78 5.45
N SER A 374 -8.45 8.43 6.14
CA SER A 374 -8.32 9.72 6.82
C SER A 374 -7.39 9.65 8.05
N GLY A 375 -6.82 10.78 8.46
CA GLY A 375 -6.10 10.92 9.73
C GLY A 375 -4.72 11.58 9.62
N THR A 376 -4.05 11.46 8.48
CA THR A 376 -2.77 12.12 8.23
C THR A 376 -2.53 12.28 6.74
N GLY A 377 -2.06 13.43 6.24
CA GLY A 377 -1.95 13.73 4.80
C GLY A 377 -1.13 12.69 4.00
N PRO A 378 -1.09 12.75 2.65
CA PRO A 378 -0.37 11.78 1.78
C PRO A 378 1.12 11.58 2.12
N PHE A 379 1.68 12.45 2.96
CA PHE A 379 3.07 12.52 3.39
C PHE A 379 3.21 12.47 4.91
N GLN A 380 2.61 11.48 5.58
CA GLN A 380 2.87 11.24 7.01
C GLN A 380 3.30 9.79 7.27
N LYS A 381 4.32 9.67 8.13
CA LYS A 381 5.18 8.50 8.34
C LYS A 381 4.46 7.27 8.86
N SER A 382 3.50 7.49 9.72
CA SER A 382 3.14 6.47 10.70
C SER A 382 2.17 5.41 10.16
N TYR A 383 1.64 5.57 8.94
CA TYR A 383 0.40 4.89 8.56
C TYR A 383 0.32 4.36 7.12
N ARG A 384 1.40 4.40 6.31
CA ARG A 384 1.27 4.18 4.85
C ARG A 384 2.24 3.20 4.21
N SER A 385 3.19 2.61 4.96
CA SER A 385 4.24 1.75 4.39
C SER A 385 4.22 0.33 4.95
N PRO A 386 4.36 -0.72 4.12
CA PRO A 386 4.57 -2.07 4.64
C PRO A 386 5.93 -2.21 5.37
N GLN A 387 6.83 -1.22 5.27
CA GLN A 387 8.12 -1.19 5.96
C GLN A 387 8.11 -0.46 7.32
N SER A 388 7.01 0.18 7.74
CA SER A 388 6.96 0.83 9.05
C SER A 388 6.48 -0.14 10.13
N GLY A 389 7.19 -0.19 11.27
CA GLY A 389 6.76 -0.90 12.49
C GLY A 389 5.59 -0.27 13.24
N GLY A 390 4.92 0.71 12.62
CA GLY A 390 3.67 1.29 13.08
C GLY A 390 2.50 0.71 12.28
N SER A 391 1.33 0.59 12.92
CA SER A 391 0.12 0.03 12.33
C SER A 391 -0.26 0.77 11.02
N VAL A 392 0.07 0.22 9.85
CA VAL A 392 -0.68 0.50 8.61
C VAL A 392 -2.11 0.10 8.91
N TYR A 393 -3.03 1.05 8.86
CA TYR A 393 -4.44 0.80 9.03
C TYR A 393 -4.97 0.03 7.80
N SER A 394 -4.74 -1.27 7.82
CA SER A 394 -5.31 -2.23 6.89
C SER A 394 -6.53 -2.90 7.52
N ASP A 395 -7.36 -3.48 6.66
CA ASP A 395 -8.59 -4.17 7.03
C ASP A 395 -8.41 -5.30 8.06
N SER A 396 -7.16 -5.72 8.31
CA SER A 396 -6.77 -6.67 9.35
C SER A 396 -5.89 -6.08 10.48
N TRP A 397 -5.42 -4.83 10.38
CA TRP A 397 -4.45 -4.23 11.33
C TRP A 397 -5.11 -3.34 12.41
N GLY A 398 -6.39 -3.01 12.28
CA GLY A 398 -7.06 -1.97 13.07
C GLY A 398 -7.63 -2.39 14.43
N TYR A 399 -6.87 -3.04 15.32
CA TYR A 399 -7.00 -2.87 16.79
C TYR A 399 -5.85 -3.55 17.58
N TYR A 400 -4.61 -3.09 17.40
CA TYR A 400 -3.58 -3.31 18.43
C TYR A 400 -3.80 -2.32 19.59
N SER A 401 -4.88 -2.50 20.36
CA SER A 401 -4.75 -2.18 21.78
C SER A 401 -3.79 -3.20 22.37
N SER A 402 -2.92 -2.75 23.26
CA SER A 402 -1.87 -3.47 23.99
C SER A 402 -2.34 -4.66 24.85
N THR A 403 -3.24 -5.50 24.32
CA THR A 403 -3.92 -6.61 24.98
C THR A 403 -3.97 -7.89 24.14
N GLY A 404 -3.35 -7.94 22.95
CA GLY A 404 -2.99 -9.20 22.27
C GLY A 404 -4.10 -9.98 21.57
N ASN A 405 -4.80 -9.39 20.59
CA ASN A 405 -5.77 -10.11 19.76
C ASN A 405 -5.45 -10.01 18.25
N SER A 406 -4.97 -11.13 17.70
CA SER A 406 -4.71 -11.45 16.28
C SER A 406 -5.97 -11.72 15.44
N SER A 407 -7.12 -11.14 15.80
CA SER A 407 -8.44 -11.67 15.41
C SER A 407 -8.87 -11.48 13.94
N TYR A 408 -8.09 -10.76 13.12
CA TYR A 408 -8.44 -10.45 11.73
C TYR A 408 -7.37 -10.83 10.70
N ALA A 409 -6.18 -11.28 11.15
CA ALA A 409 -5.11 -11.72 10.28
C ALA A 409 -5.43 -13.07 9.64
N ILE A 410 -4.84 -13.33 8.48
CA ILE A 410 -4.89 -14.64 7.84
C ILE A 410 -3.97 -15.57 8.62
N GLN A 411 -4.59 -16.46 9.40
CA GLN A 411 -3.87 -17.29 10.33
C GLN A 411 -2.99 -18.34 9.64
N THR A 412 -1.74 -18.43 10.04
CA THR A 412 -0.82 -19.51 9.65
C THR A 412 -0.80 -20.65 10.67
N GLY A 413 -1.33 -20.38 11.87
CA GLY A 413 -1.42 -21.33 12.99
C GLY A 413 -0.27 -21.24 13.99
N ASP A 414 0.68 -20.31 13.78
CA ASP A 414 1.82 -19.97 14.67
C ASP A 414 2.65 -21.15 15.19
N ASN A 415 2.56 -22.29 14.53
CA ASN A 415 3.18 -23.55 14.93
C ASN A 415 4.47 -23.80 14.14
N THR A 416 5.41 -22.87 14.29
CA THR A 416 6.64 -22.77 13.47
C THR A 416 7.52 -24.02 13.40
N THR A 417 7.38 -24.93 14.38
CA THR A 417 8.09 -26.21 14.44
C THR A 417 7.47 -27.33 13.61
N PHE A 418 6.25 -27.14 13.11
CA PHE A 418 5.56 -28.07 12.21
C PHE A 418 5.72 -27.63 10.75
N GLN A 419 5.51 -28.58 9.83
CA GLN A 419 5.41 -28.29 8.40
C GLN A 419 4.24 -27.33 8.16
N LEU A 420 4.45 -26.30 7.35
CA LEU A 420 3.40 -25.38 6.88
C LEU A 420 3.16 -25.61 5.39
N ASP A 421 1.92 -25.96 5.04
CA ASP A 421 1.44 -26.12 3.68
C ASP A 421 0.47 -24.99 3.34
N LEU A 422 0.77 -24.21 2.30
CA LEU A 422 -0.19 -23.33 1.64
C LEU A 422 -0.84 -24.11 0.49
N ASN A 423 -2.10 -24.50 0.71
CA ASN A 423 -2.91 -25.23 -0.27
C ASN A 423 -3.66 -24.24 -1.15
N VAL A 424 -3.60 -24.43 -2.47
CA VAL A 424 -4.28 -23.59 -3.46
C VAL A 424 -5.28 -24.44 -4.22
N PHE A 425 -6.55 -24.06 -4.18
CA PHE A 425 -7.67 -24.68 -4.89
C PHE A 425 -8.16 -23.70 -5.95
N ARG A 426 -7.80 -23.91 -7.22
CA ARG A 426 -8.12 -22.98 -8.32
C ARG A 426 -9.30 -23.51 -9.13
N SER A 427 -10.25 -22.62 -9.43
CA SER A 427 -11.38 -22.94 -10.31
C SER A 427 -10.88 -23.26 -11.72
N SER A 428 -11.52 -24.26 -12.31
CA SER A 428 -11.39 -24.63 -13.72
C SER A 428 -12.40 -23.89 -14.61
N ILE A 429 -13.45 -23.35 -14.00
CA ILE A 429 -14.48 -22.55 -14.66
C ILE A 429 -14.01 -21.10 -14.76
N ASP A 430 -13.49 -20.55 -13.66
CA ASP A 430 -12.89 -19.22 -13.62
C ASP A 430 -11.43 -19.25 -13.14
N PRO A 431 -10.46 -19.22 -14.06
CA PRO A 431 -9.04 -19.25 -13.70
C PRO A 431 -8.56 -18.07 -12.81
N ASN A 432 -9.34 -16.99 -12.66
CA ASN A 432 -9.03 -15.88 -11.76
C ASN A 432 -9.50 -16.12 -10.32
N PHE A 433 -10.23 -17.20 -10.05
CA PHE A 433 -10.67 -17.58 -8.71
C PHE A 433 -9.85 -18.73 -8.14
N ALA A 434 -9.27 -18.50 -6.97
CA ALA A 434 -8.59 -19.51 -6.20
C ALA A 434 -8.80 -19.30 -4.71
N VAL A 435 -9.02 -20.40 -3.99
CA VAL A 435 -9.06 -20.42 -2.53
C VAL A 435 -7.70 -20.88 -2.03
N LEU A 436 -7.11 -20.11 -1.12
CA LEU A 436 -5.87 -20.40 -0.45
C LEU A 436 -6.17 -20.84 0.99
N SER A 437 -5.42 -21.82 1.51
CA SER A 437 -5.61 -22.32 2.88
C SER A 437 -4.30 -22.81 3.48
N TYR A 438 -3.93 -22.25 4.63
CA TYR A 438 -2.79 -22.73 5.42
C TYR A 438 -3.16 -24.00 6.20
N ARG A 439 -2.22 -24.94 6.28
CA ARG A 439 -2.38 -26.20 7.01
C ARG A 439 -1.05 -26.68 7.58
N ALA A 440 -1.06 -27.22 8.79
CA ALA A 440 0.06 -27.99 9.35
C ALA A 440 -0.22 -29.50 9.29
N PRO A 441 0.04 -30.20 8.16
CA PRO A 441 -0.40 -31.58 7.96
C PRO A 441 0.27 -32.60 8.92
N THR A 442 1.41 -32.24 9.50
CA THR A 442 2.14 -33.07 10.47
C THR A 442 1.72 -32.81 11.92
N LEU A 443 0.86 -31.82 12.16
CA LEU A 443 0.24 -31.59 13.45
C LEU A 443 -0.96 -32.55 13.62
N SER A 444 -0.93 -33.31 14.70
CA SER A 444 -2.01 -34.24 15.04
C SER A 444 -3.33 -33.48 15.21
N ALA A 445 -4.36 -33.97 14.54
CA ALA A 445 -5.67 -33.34 14.53
C ALA A 445 -6.76 -34.34 14.89
N THR A 446 -7.64 -33.93 15.80
CA THR A 446 -8.91 -34.58 16.12
C THR A 446 -10.09 -33.93 15.41
N ASN A 447 -9.88 -32.72 14.88
CA ASN A 447 -10.80 -31.95 14.07
C ASN A 447 -10.05 -31.21 12.94
N ILE A 448 -10.72 -30.87 11.85
CA ILE A 448 -10.13 -30.05 10.77
C ILE A 448 -9.55 -28.70 11.27
N ASN A 449 -10.08 -28.15 12.37
CA ASN A 449 -9.62 -26.91 12.99
C ASN A 449 -8.26 -27.03 13.69
N ASP A 450 -7.85 -28.24 14.06
CA ASP A 450 -6.62 -28.43 14.83
C ASP A 450 -5.36 -28.24 13.97
N ASN A 451 -5.48 -28.37 12.64
CA ASN A 451 -4.35 -28.33 11.73
C ASN A 451 -4.59 -27.58 10.42
N THR A 452 -5.80 -27.11 10.15
CA THR A 452 -6.09 -26.20 9.05
C THR A 452 -6.30 -24.83 9.67
N PHE A 453 -5.80 -23.77 9.05
CA PHE A 453 -5.82 -22.40 9.58
C PHE A 453 -6.49 -21.45 8.60
N GLY A 454 -5.94 -20.26 8.40
CA GLY A 454 -6.46 -19.20 7.55
C GLY A 454 -6.81 -19.71 6.16
N THR A 455 -8.07 -19.57 5.80
CA THR A 455 -8.62 -19.93 4.49
C THR A 455 -9.23 -18.69 3.87
N PHE A 456 -8.82 -18.32 2.67
CA PHE A 456 -9.18 -17.02 2.09
C PHE A 456 -9.11 -17.05 0.56
N PHE A 457 -9.71 -16.04 -0.07
CA PHE A 457 -9.52 -15.76 -1.49
C PHE A 457 -9.49 -14.24 -1.72
N LEU A 458 -8.69 -13.82 -2.70
CA LEU A 458 -8.64 -12.43 -3.14
C LEU A 458 -9.75 -12.20 -4.16
N HIS A 459 -10.30 -10.98 -4.17
CA HIS A 459 -11.28 -10.61 -5.19
C HIS A 459 -10.54 -10.21 -6.46
N LYS A 460 -10.51 -11.11 -7.43
CA LYS A 460 -9.97 -10.87 -8.76
C LYS A 460 -11.00 -11.30 -9.79
N PHE A 461 -11.98 -10.45 -10.05
CA PHE A 461 -13.00 -10.72 -11.05
C PHE A 461 -13.30 -9.48 -11.87
N ASP A 462 -13.61 -9.72 -13.13
CA ASP A 462 -13.95 -8.69 -14.09
C ASP A 462 -15.43 -8.34 -13.94
N SER A 463 -15.80 -7.06 -13.99
CA SER A 463 -17.18 -6.64 -13.76
C SER A 463 -17.57 -5.39 -14.52
N ASN A 464 -18.63 -5.50 -15.33
CA ASN A 464 -19.28 -4.35 -15.94
C ASN A 464 -20.16 -3.55 -14.97
N LEU A 465 -20.20 -3.90 -13.67
CA LEU A 465 -20.97 -3.13 -12.68
C LEU A 465 -20.22 -1.87 -12.25
N TRP A 466 -18.90 -1.97 -12.16
CA TRP A 466 -18.04 -0.90 -11.66
C TRP A 466 -17.21 -0.35 -12.79
N ASP A 467 -17.11 0.97 -12.86
CA ASP A 467 -16.15 1.61 -13.74
C ASP A 467 -14.82 1.74 -13.00
N LEU A 468 -13.84 0.91 -13.40
CA LEU A 468 -12.51 0.92 -12.78
C LEU A 468 -11.68 2.15 -13.17
N ASP A 469 -12.23 3.12 -13.91
CA ASP A 469 -11.63 4.46 -13.97
C ASP A 469 -11.86 5.26 -12.67
N HIS A 470 -12.87 4.87 -11.90
CA HIS A 470 -13.35 5.63 -10.74
C HIS A 470 -13.24 4.86 -9.42
N VAL A 471 -13.28 3.53 -9.44
CA VAL A 471 -13.14 2.69 -8.23
C VAL A 471 -12.12 1.57 -8.43
N PHE A 472 -11.64 0.96 -7.35
CA PHE A 472 -10.67 -0.14 -7.42
C PHE A 472 -11.16 -1.39 -6.69
N LEU A 473 -10.69 -2.57 -7.08
CA LEU A 473 -11.06 -3.85 -6.44
C LEU A 473 -9.96 -4.29 -5.47
N GLY A 474 -10.05 -3.85 -4.21
CA GLY A 474 -9.06 -4.13 -3.14
C GLY A 474 -9.43 -5.24 -2.15
N SER A 475 -10.65 -5.75 -2.22
CA SER A 475 -11.25 -6.63 -1.21
C SER A 475 -10.73 -8.07 -1.21
N HIS A 476 -10.90 -8.74 -0.08
CA HIS A 476 -10.71 -10.19 0.07
C HIS A 476 -11.79 -10.79 0.97
N THR A 477 -11.94 -12.11 0.91
CA THR A 477 -12.82 -12.86 1.80
C THR A 477 -12.03 -13.91 2.56
N GLN A 478 -12.21 -13.94 3.86
CA GLN A 478 -11.77 -15.03 4.74
C GLN A 478 -12.94 -15.98 5.02
N ILE A 479 -12.66 -17.28 4.98
CA ILE A 479 -13.61 -18.35 5.29
C ILE A 479 -13.32 -18.81 6.71
N ASN A 480 -14.11 -18.25 7.61
CA ASN A 480 -14.05 -18.51 9.03
C ASN A 480 -15.03 -19.65 9.38
N ARG A 481 -14.82 -20.25 10.55
CA ARG A 481 -15.57 -21.41 11.02
C ARG A 481 -15.62 -21.42 12.52
N GLU A 482 -16.71 -21.94 13.05
CA GLU A 482 -16.81 -22.15 14.49
C GLU A 482 -15.78 -23.16 14.98
N GLU A 483 -15.28 -22.95 16.20
CA GLU A 483 -14.61 -24.02 16.95
C GLU A 483 -15.55 -25.22 17.06
N SER A 484 -15.13 -26.34 16.48
CA SER A 484 -15.92 -27.57 16.47
C SER A 484 -15.95 -28.16 17.89
N THR A 485 -16.96 -27.82 18.67
CA THR A 485 -17.20 -28.40 20.00
C THR A 485 -18.46 -29.26 20.02
N THR A 486 -18.63 -30.05 21.07
CA THR A 486 -19.74 -31.00 21.23
C THR A 486 -21.09 -30.32 21.49
N THR A 487 -21.12 -29.01 21.77
CA THR A 487 -22.30 -28.26 22.22
C THR A 487 -22.76 -27.15 21.28
N LEU A 488 -22.00 -26.84 20.23
CA LEU A 488 -22.24 -25.67 19.38
C LEU A 488 -22.83 -26.04 18.00
N GLU A 489 -23.41 -25.04 17.35
CA GLU A 489 -24.13 -25.12 16.07
C GLU A 489 -23.15 -24.91 14.91
N PRO A 490 -22.74 -25.98 14.19
CA PRO A 490 -21.67 -25.85 13.22
C PRO A 490 -22.01 -24.87 12.10
N TYR A 491 -21.16 -23.86 11.90
CA TYR A 491 -21.28 -22.90 10.81
C TYR A 491 -19.94 -22.62 10.13
N ILE A 492 -20.05 -22.19 8.87
CA ILE A 492 -18.97 -21.53 8.12
C ILE A 492 -19.44 -20.10 7.86
N ASN A 493 -18.58 -19.10 8.09
CA ASN A 493 -18.85 -17.72 7.73
C ASN A 493 -17.86 -17.19 6.70
N PHE A 494 -18.40 -16.54 5.68
CA PHE A 494 -17.61 -15.78 4.72
C PHE A 494 -17.51 -14.35 5.25
N ARG A 495 -16.35 -14.01 5.82
CA ARG A 495 -16.03 -12.64 6.24
C ARG A 495 -15.38 -11.92 5.07
N THR A 496 -16.12 -11.02 4.44
CA THR A 496 -15.66 -10.23 3.30
C THR A 496 -15.27 -8.84 3.74
N PHE A 497 -14.00 -8.50 3.60
CA PHE A 497 -13.48 -7.16 3.84
C PHE A 497 -13.76 -6.27 2.63
N LEU A 498 -14.39 -5.13 2.86
CA LEU A 498 -14.98 -4.29 1.81
C LEU A 498 -13.98 -3.30 1.20
N THR A 499 -12.81 -3.16 1.81
CA THR A 499 -11.73 -2.30 1.34
C THR A 499 -10.41 -3.07 1.42
N GLY A 500 -9.33 -2.44 0.96
CA GLY A 500 -7.97 -2.89 1.22
C GLY A 500 -7.28 -2.07 2.31
N THR A 501 -7.82 -0.92 2.68
CA THR A 501 -7.32 -0.07 3.76
C THR A 501 -8.48 0.53 4.58
N SER A 502 -8.34 0.51 5.90
CA SER A 502 -9.31 1.05 6.85
C SER A 502 -8.65 1.39 8.18
N ASP A 503 -9.03 2.52 8.78
CA ASP A 503 -8.68 2.95 10.13
C ASP A 503 -9.89 2.71 11.03
N LEU A 504 -9.74 1.75 11.93
CA LEU A 504 -10.69 1.47 12.99
C LEU A 504 -10.15 2.06 14.28
N SER A 505 -10.53 3.30 14.56
CA SER A 505 -10.33 3.89 15.88
C SER A 505 -11.62 3.75 16.70
N ALA A 506 -11.49 3.66 18.02
CA ALA A 506 -12.62 3.58 18.93
C ALA A 506 -13.64 4.73 18.73
N THR A 507 -13.22 5.85 18.14
CA THR A 507 -14.09 7.01 17.92
C THR A 507 -14.48 7.25 16.46
N ASN A 508 -13.72 6.73 15.48
CA ASN A 508 -13.94 6.94 14.05
C ASN A 508 -13.57 5.66 13.27
N SER A 509 -14.49 5.16 12.44
CA SER A 509 -14.17 4.18 11.38
C SER A 509 -14.03 4.92 10.04
N ASP A 510 -12.84 4.95 9.48
CA ASP A 510 -12.60 5.48 8.15
C ASP A 510 -12.14 4.34 7.22
N PHE A 511 -12.62 4.31 5.99
CA PHE A 511 -12.25 3.29 5.00
C PHE A 511 -12.09 3.90 3.61
N ALA A 512 -11.37 3.22 2.72
CA ALA A 512 -11.20 3.69 1.34
C ALA A 512 -12.54 3.65 0.58
N ALA A 513 -13.20 4.82 0.50
CA ALA A 513 -14.46 4.99 -0.21
C ALA A 513 -14.35 4.73 -1.72
N GLY A 514 -13.15 4.75 -2.29
CA GLY A 514 -12.84 4.36 -3.66
C GLY A 514 -12.85 2.84 -3.90
N SER A 515 -12.92 2.02 -2.84
CA SER A 515 -13.04 0.57 -3.00
C SER A 515 -14.39 0.19 -3.62
N ALA A 516 -14.39 -0.65 -4.64
CA ALA A 516 -15.56 -1.10 -5.38
C ALA A 516 -16.64 -1.70 -4.48
N LEU A 517 -16.27 -2.42 -3.42
CA LEU A 517 -17.21 -3.05 -2.48
C LEU A 517 -17.68 -2.13 -1.35
N CYS A 518 -17.16 -0.91 -1.23
CA CYS A 518 -17.55 0.00 -0.14
C CYS A 518 -19.06 0.33 -0.14
N GLY A 519 -19.74 0.21 -1.29
CA GLY A 519 -21.20 0.40 -1.39
C GLY A 519 -22.03 -0.67 -0.67
N TYR A 520 -21.42 -1.74 -0.15
CA TYR A 520 -22.10 -2.68 0.75
C TYR A 520 -22.00 -2.28 2.23
N ALA A 521 -21.10 -1.34 2.56
CA ALA A 521 -20.94 -0.88 3.93
C ALA A 521 -22.23 -0.18 4.40
N ARG A 522 -22.72 -0.56 5.58
CA ARG A 522 -23.89 0.08 6.19
C ARG A 522 -23.44 1.34 6.89
N TYR A 523 -23.69 2.48 6.28
CA TYR A 523 -23.29 3.73 6.90
C TYR A 523 -24.39 4.28 7.81
N HIS A 524 -24.16 4.27 9.12
CA HIS A 524 -25.04 4.91 10.10
C HIS A 524 -24.39 6.16 10.73
N ARG A 525 -24.92 7.34 10.38
CA ARG A 525 -24.46 8.68 10.80
C ARG A 525 -24.58 8.97 12.33
N ASN A 526 -25.04 8.04 13.17
CA ASN A 526 -25.49 8.38 14.54
C ASN A 526 -25.32 7.28 15.62
N TYR A 527 -24.56 6.21 15.42
CA TYR A 527 -24.51 5.11 16.40
C TYR A 527 -23.14 4.84 17.01
N THR A 528 -23.15 4.64 18.33
CA THR A 528 -22.07 4.12 19.17
C THR A 528 -21.62 2.73 18.72
N TYR A 529 -20.35 2.61 18.30
CA TYR A 529 -19.47 1.43 18.29
C TYR A 529 -19.84 0.15 17.52
N ASP A 530 -21.11 -0.24 17.33
CA ASP A 530 -21.44 -1.62 16.92
C ASP A 530 -21.80 -1.83 15.43
N ASP A 531 -22.00 -0.77 14.64
CA ASP A 531 -22.50 -0.88 13.25
C ASP A 531 -21.48 -0.55 12.15
N GLN A 532 -20.23 -0.23 12.49
CA GLN A 532 -19.20 0.26 11.57
C GLN A 532 -18.19 -0.84 11.15
N ASN A 533 -18.70 -1.99 10.71
CA ASN A 533 -17.83 -3.07 10.26
C ASN A 533 -17.31 -2.81 8.84
N ILE A 534 -15.98 -2.77 8.71
CA ILE A 534 -15.23 -2.77 7.43
C ILE A 534 -15.36 -4.10 6.68
N TRP A 535 -16.03 -5.08 7.29
CA TRP A 535 -16.32 -6.39 6.74
C TRP A 535 -17.80 -6.73 6.87
N ILE A 536 -18.25 -7.66 6.03
CA ILE A 536 -19.56 -8.30 6.10
C ILE A 536 -19.37 -9.78 6.40
N GLU A 537 -20.22 -10.34 7.26
CA GLU A 537 -20.20 -11.77 7.60
C GLU A 537 -21.46 -12.47 7.14
N ASP A 538 -21.26 -13.44 6.25
CA ASP A 538 -22.31 -14.28 5.69
C ASP A 538 -22.23 -15.68 6.31
N TYR A 539 -23.18 -16.00 7.19
CA TYR A 539 -23.19 -17.26 7.94
C TYR A 539 -23.97 -18.37 7.24
N TYR A 540 -23.31 -19.52 7.09
CA TYR A 540 -23.90 -20.78 6.62
C TYR A 540 -23.94 -21.80 7.74
N MET A 541 -25.12 -21.94 8.36
CA MET A 541 -25.34 -22.86 9.47
C MET A 541 -25.70 -24.27 8.98
N GLY A 542 -25.20 -25.29 9.66
CA GLY A 542 -25.59 -26.67 9.45
C GLY A 542 -26.98 -26.96 10.02
N MET A 543 -27.98 -27.20 9.17
CA MET A 543 -29.36 -27.48 9.59
C MET A 543 -29.59 -28.94 10.03
N THR A 544 -28.52 -29.73 10.11
CA THR A 544 -28.58 -31.15 10.48
C THR A 544 -28.63 -31.38 12.01
N HIS A 545 -28.47 -30.31 12.80
CA HIS A 545 -28.63 -30.31 14.27
C HIS A 545 -30.08 -29.94 14.66
N PRO A 546 -30.76 -30.70 15.56
CA PRO A 546 -32.12 -30.38 15.99
C PRO A 546 -32.11 -29.11 16.84
N TYR A 547 -32.72 -28.05 16.30
CA TYR A 547 -32.90 -26.78 16.99
C TYR A 547 -33.80 -26.94 18.23
N SER A 548 -33.41 -26.33 19.35
CA SER A 548 -34.41 -25.68 20.20
C SER A 548 -34.68 -24.31 19.57
N THR A 549 -35.94 -23.96 19.38
CA THR A 549 -36.40 -22.74 18.69
C THR A 549 -36.00 -21.41 19.37
N ASP A 550 -35.06 -21.41 20.32
CA ASP A 550 -34.68 -20.26 21.16
C ASP A 550 -33.23 -19.75 20.95
N GLY A 551 -32.46 -20.33 20.02
CA GLY A 551 -31.09 -19.91 19.70
C GLY A 551 -31.05 -18.65 18.83
N ALA A 552 -30.72 -17.51 19.41
CA ALA A 552 -30.74 -16.16 18.82
C ALA A 552 -29.88 -15.92 17.55
N TYR A 553 -29.13 -16.90 17.05
CA TYR A 553 -28.28 -16.76 15.84
C TYR A 553 -29.02 -17.05 14.53
N ALA A 554 -30.10 -17.85 14.56
CA ALA A 554 -30.90 -18.15 13.38
C ALA A 554 -31.72 -16.95 12.85
N LEU A 555 -31.77 -15.84 13.60
CA LEU A 555 -32.58 -14.64 13.27
C LEU A 555 -31.81 -13.31 13.31
N ASN A 556 -30.60 -13.23 13.91
CA ASN A 556 -29.88 -11.96 14.06
C ASN A 556 -28.94 -11.59 12.89
N GLY A 557 -28.65 -12.50 11.96
CA GLY A 557 -27.65 -12.28 10.89
C GLY A 557 -28.19 -12.08 9.48
N ALA A 558 -29.50 -12.24 9.23
CA ALA A 558 -30.10 -12.18 7.90
C ALA A 558 -30.29 -10.72 7.41
N ASN A 559 -29.19 -9.99 7.40
CA ASN A 559 -29.12 -8.66 6.85
C ASN A 559 -29.05 -8.79 5.34
N ILE A 560 -30.13 -8.45 4.63
CA ILE A 560 -30.06 -8.33 3.16
C ILE A 560 -29.04 -7.21 2.87
N HIS A 561 -27.93 -7.60 2.26
CA HIS A 561 -26.92 -6.66 1.78
C HIS A 561 -27.36 -6.17 0.41
N THR A 562 -27.61 -4.87 0.28
CA THR A 562 -27.90 -4.23 -1.00
C THR A 562 -26.78 -3.27 -1.30
N TYR A 563 -26.24 -3.36 -2.52
CA TYR A 563 -25.25 -2.40 -2.97
C TYR A 563 -25.89 -1.02 -3.10
N TYR A 564 -25.37 -0.01 -2.43
CA TYR A 564 -25.79 1.37 -2.59
C TYR A 564 -24.62 2.31 -2.36
N ARG A 565 -24.34 3.15 -3.36
CA ARG A 565 -23.34 4.23 -3.25
C ARG A 565 -23.91 5.51 -3.84
N SER A 566 -23.88 6.57 -3.05
CA SER A 566 -24.27 7.92 -3.47
C SER A 566 -23.42 8.98 -2.78
N GLU A 567 -23.10 10.05 -3.51
CA GLU A 567 -22.38 11.23 -3.06
C GLU A 567 -23.06 11.91 -1.86
N SER A 568 -24.40 11.85 -1.77
CA SER A 568 -25.16 12.51 -0.70
C SER A 568 -25.29 11.69 0.59
N ASP A 569 -25.20 10.36 0.49
CA ASP A 569 -25.52 9.44 1.58
C ASP A 569 -24.32 8.73 2.19
N LEU A 570 -23.11 8.86 1.60
CA LEU A 570 -21.87 8.61 2.32
C LEU A 570 -21.76 9.68 3.43
N PRO A 571 -22.06 9.36 4.70
CA PRO A 571 -21.99 10.29 5.80
C PRO A 571 -20.54 10.75 5.93
N GLU A 572 -20.36 12.07 5.82
CA GLU A 572 -19.24 12.81 6.36
C GLU A 572 -17.86 12.41 5.78
N LYS A 573 -17.30 13.09 4.78
CA LYS A 573 -16.94 14.53 4.76
C LYS A 573 -16.35 15.12 6.07
N ASN A 574 -16.41 14.44 7.22
CA ASN A 574 -15.94 14.96 8.51
C ASN A 574 -15.23 13.87 9.31
N GLY A 575 -13.92 14.00 9.44
CA GLY A 575 -13.17 13.16 10.37
C GLY A 575 -11.80 13.71 10.69
N TYR A 576 -11.62 15.04 10.68
CA TYR A 576 -10.63 15.83 11.44
C TYR A 576 -10.44 17.24 10.81
N PHE A 577 -10.53 17.39 9.49
CA PHE A 577 -10.22 18.66 8.80
C PHE A 577 -11.41 19.61 8.59
N SER A 578 -12.64 19.13 8.67
CA SER A 578 -13.82 20.00 8.52
C SER A 578 -14.03 20.98 9.67
N SER A 579 -13.41 20.73 10.84
CA SER A 579 -13.36 21.70 11.92
C SER A 579 -12.45 22.91 11.62
N GLN A 580 -11.62 22.84 10.58
CA GLN A 580 -10.72 23.93 10.15
C GLN A 580 -11.17 24.67 8.88
N GLY A 581 -12.43 24.55 8.45
CA GLY A 581 -12.94 25.36 7.34
C GLY A 581 -12.28 25.07 5.98
N SER A 582 -11.76 23.86 5.78
CA SER A 582 -11.25 23.39 4.48
C SER A 582 -12.39 23.20 3.48
N ALA A 583 -12.52 24.11 2.51
CA ALA A 583 -13.63 24.15 1.55
C ALA A 583 -13.61 23.07 0.46
N ASN A 584 -12.57 22.26 0.29
CA ASN A 584 -12.54 21.19 -0.71
C ASN A 584 -12.17 19.85 -0.07
N ASN A 585 -13.12 19.30 0.68
CA ASN A 585 -13.12 17.89 1.07
C ASN A 585 -13.03 17.04 -0.20
N THR A 586 -12.05 16.15 -0.29
CA THR A 586 -11.91 15.10 -1.32
C THR A 586 -13.09 14.12 -1.26
N SER A 587 -14.27 14.58 -1.69
CA SER A 587 -15.48 13.78 -1.75
C SER A 587 -15.39 12.80 -2.91
N VAL A 588 -15.98 11.63 -2.70
CA VAL A 588 -16.37 10.72 -3.77
C VAL A 588 -17.26 11.51 -4.72
N GLY A 589 -16.74 11.89 -5.89
CA GLY A 589 -17.51 12.67 -6.87
C GLY A 589 -18.69 11.86 -7.42
N SER A 590 -19.77 12.53 -7.84
CA SER A 590 -20.96 11.90 -8.44
C SER A 590 -20.67 10.87 -9.55
N VAL A 591 -19.50 10.90 -10.19
CA VAL A 591 -19.10 9.90 -11.18
C VAL A 591 -18.87 8.50 -10.58
N MET A 592 -18.58 8.42 -9.28
CA MET A 592 -18.49 7.16 -8.53
C MET A 592 -19.85 6.68 -8.01
N ASP A 593 -20.92 7.47 -8.14
CA ASP A 593 -22.25 7.07 -7.71
C ASP A 593 -22.74 5.89 -8.53
N SER A 594 -23.42 4.96 -7.86
CA SER A 594 -23.94 3.78 -8.52
C SER A 594 -25.44 3.68 -8.27
N ASN A 595 -26.19 3.54 -9.37
CA ASN A 595 -27.56 3.06 -9.28
C ASN A 595 -27.49 1.54 -9.03
N ALA A 596 -28.04 1.08 -7.91
CA ALA A 596 -28.10 -0.33 -7.60
C ALA A 596 -28.93 -1.10 -8.64
N VAL A 597 -28.27 -1.84 -9.54
CA VAL A 597 -28.97 -2.75 -10.47
C VAL A 597 -29.01 -4.14 -9.85
N LEU A 598 -30.14 -4.48 -9.24
CA LEU A 598 -30.37 -5.82 -8.68
C LEU A 598 -30.65 -6.81 -9.83
N LYS A 599 -29.68 -7.66 -10.15
CA LYS A 599 -29.81 -8.77 -11.12
C LYS A 599 -29.71 -10.11 -10.39
N GLY A 600 -30.34 -11.15 -10.93
CA GLY A 600 -30.16 -12.52 -10.46
C GLY A 600 -30.49 -12.71 -8.97
N LEU A 601 -31.69 -12.26 -8.55
CA LEU A 601 -32.20 -12.37 -7.18
C LEU A 601 -31.83 -13.75 -6.60
N PRO A 602 -30.95 -13.81 -5.59
CA PRO A 602 -30.40 -15.09 -5.17
C PRO A 602 -31.51 -15.92 -4.51
N LEU A 603 -31.53 -17.22 -4.80
CA LEU A 603 -32.43 -18.15 -4.11
C LEU A 603 -32.05 -18.34 -2.63
N SER A 604 -30.84 -17.91 -2.25
CA SER A 604 -30.34 -17.85 -0.87
C SER A 604 -30.00 -16.41 -0.50
N THR A 605 -30.57 -15.88 0.58
CA THR A 605 -30.31 -14.52 1.06
C THR A 605 -29.05 -14.42 1.93
N CYS A 606 -28.34 -15.54 2.15
CA CYS A 606 -27.25 -15.62 3.13
C CYS A 606 -25.86 -15.28 2.57
N MET A 607 -25.76 -14.77 1.34
CA MET A 607 -24.51 -14.24 0.79
C MET A 607 -24.70 -12.81 0.33
N MET A 608 -23.72 -11.97 0.63
CA MET A 608 -23.57 -10.66 0.04
C MET A 608 -23.63 -10.81 -1.49
N PRO A 609 -24.55 -10.11 -2.16
CA PRO A 609 -24.69 -10.22 -3.61
C PRO A 609 -23.57 -9.44 -4.27
N VAL A 610 -22.35 -9.98 -4.30
CA VAL A 610 -21.29 -9.42 -5.14
C VAL A 610 -21.60 -9.71 -6.62
N PRO A 611 -21.05 -8.95 -7.58
CA PRO A 611 -21.18 -9.25 -9.02
C PRO A 611 -20.62 -10.62 -9.44
N TYR A 612 -20.07 -11.37 -8.49
CA TYR A 612 -19.30 -12.58 -8.66
C TYR A 612 -19.89 -13.74 -7.85
N TYR A 613 -20.56 -14.68 -8.51
CA TYR A 613 -20.97 -15.92 -7.86
C TYR A 613 -19.74 -16.81 -7.64
N LEU A 614 -19.67 -17.50 -6.49
CA LEU A 614 -18.70 -18.59 -6.30
C LEU A 614 -18.82 -19.52 -7.52
N PRO A 615 -17.70 -19.86 -8.20
CA PRO A 615 -17.76 -20.75 -9.35
C PRO A 615 -18.41 -22.09 -8.99
N ASP A 616 -19.18 -22.67 -9.91
CA ASP A 616 -19.93 -23.93 -9.71
C ASP A 616 -19.05 -25.14 -9.35
N ASP A 617 -17.73 -25.03 -9.48
CA ASP A 617 -16.78 -26.03 -9.01
C ASP A 617 -16.37 -25.86 -7.54
N PHE A 618 -16.99 -24.93 -6.81
CA PHE A 618 -16.97 -24.81 -5.35
C PHE A 618 -18.38 -24.94 -4.79
N VAL A 619 -18.52 -25.67 -3.69
CA VAL A 619 -19.84 -26.00 -3.11
C VAL A 619 -19.82 -25.97 -1.59
N MET A 620 -21.00 -25.71 -1.02
CA MET A 620 -21.28 -25.94 0.39
C MET A 620 -22.06 -27.26 0.53
N ILE A 621 -21.55 -28.17 1.35
CA ILE A 621 -22.17 -29.47 1.60
C ILE A 621 -22.60 -29.55 3.05
N GLN A 622 -23.92 -29.63 3.28
CA GLN A 622 -24.46 -30.05 4.57
C GLN A 622 -24.45 -31.58 4.63
N PHE A 623 -23.98 -32.14 5.73
CA PHE A 623 -23.85 -33.59 5.85
C PHE A 623 -24.33 -34.12 7.19
N TYR A 624 -24.72 -35.39 7.16
CA TYR A 624 -25.03 -36.22 8.30
C TYR A 624 -24.37 -37.57 8.07
N TYR A 625 -23.48 -37.97 8.96
CA TYR A 625 -22.72 -39.21 8.86
C TYR A 625 -23.00 -40.08 10.09
N GLY A 626 -23.49 -41.30 9.86
CA GLY A 626 -23.99 -42.21 10.90
C GLY A 626 -22.91 -42.89 11.75
N SER A 627 -21.76 -42.24 11.92
CA SER A 627 -20.68 -42.66 12.81
C SER A 627 -20.33 -41.50 13.72
N VAL A 628 -20.14 -41.78 15.02
CA VAL A 628 -19.46 -40.85 15.93
C VAL A 628 -18.00 -40.66 15.51
N ASN A 629 -17.43 -39.52 15.89
CA ASN A 629 -15.99 -39.23 15.83
C ASN A 629 -15.36 -39.40 14.44
N ALA A 630 -16.13 -39.21 13.36
CA ALA A 630 -15.54 -39.09 12.05
C ALA A 630 -14.66 -37.84 11.99
N ASN A 631 -13.35 -38.07 11.94
CA ASN A 631 -12.34 -37.02 11.86
C ASN A 631 -12.16 -36.60 10.39
N ILE A 632 -12.99 -35.69 9.91
CA ILE A 632 -12.91 -35.15 8.55
C ILE A 632 -11.77 -34.13 8.50
N GLN A 633 -10.89 -34.24 7.51
CA GLN A 633 -9.70 -33.40 7.36
C GLN A 633 -9.70 -32.71 5.99
N GLN A 634 -8.95 -31.61 5.87
CA GLN A 634 -8.73 -30.97 4.56
C GLN A 634 -8.10 -31.98 3.60
N GLY A 635 -8.59 -32.02 2.36
CA GLY A 635 -8.17 -32.99 1.34
C GLY A 635 -8.94 -34.32 1.35
N ASP A 636 -9.76 -34.60 2.38
CA ASP A 636 -10.69 -35.73 2.35
C ASP A 636 -11.74 -35.54 1.24
N THR A 637 -12.39 -36.64 0.84
CA THR A 637 -13.37 -36.60 -0.25
C THR A 637 -14.78 -36.90 0.21
N VAL A 638 -15.74 -36.12 -0.31
CA VAL A 638 -17.17 -36.41 -0.23
C VAL A 638 -17.64 -36.92 -1.59
N THR A 639 -18.18 -38.14 -1.62
CA THR A 639 -18.73 -38.76 -2.83
C THR A 639 -20.26 -38.74 -2.74
N VAL A 640 -20.89 -37.88 -3.54
CA VAL A 640 -22.36 -37.83 -3.66
C VAL A 640 -22.83 -38.84 -4.71
N SER A 641 -22.10 -38.92 -5.81
CA SER A 641 -22.31 -39.91 -6.88
C SER A 641 -20.98 -40.21 -7.59
N PRO A 642 -20.90 -41.23 -8.46
CA PRO A 642 -19.67 -41.51 -9.23
C PRO A 642 -19.17 -40.34 -10.10
N SER A 643 -20.02 -39.36 -10.41
CA SER A 643 -19.71 -38.16 -11.19
C SER A 643 -19.70 -36.86 -10.38
N GLU A 644 -19.84 -36.97 -9.05
CA GLU A 644 -19.85 -35.83 -8.13
C GLU A 644 -19.01 -36.18 -6.91
N ILE A 645 -17.71 -35.93 -7.05
CA ILE A 645 -16.73 -36.10 -6.00
C ILE A 645 -16.17 -34.73 -5.65
N TYR A 646 -16.18 -34.38 -4.36
CA TYR A 646 -15.68 -33.11 -3.86
C TYR A 646 -14.54 -33.33 -2.87
N THR A 647 -13.55 -32.45 -2.87
CA THR A 647 -12.48 -32.40 -1.87
C THR A 647 -12.80 -31.37 -0.80
N VAL A 648 -12.63 -31.72 0.47
CA VAL A 648 -12.85 -30.82 1.60
C VAL A 648 -11.75 -29.75 1.63
N ILE A 649 -12.16 -28.49 1.71
CA ILE A 649 -11.27 -27.33 1.85
C ILE A 649 -11.32 -26.82 3.30
N ALA A 650 -12.53 -26.57 3.80
CA ALA A 650 -12.79 -26.15 5.18
C ALA A 650 -14.09 -26.79 5.69
N GLY A 651 -14.28 -26.82 7.00
CA GLY A 651 -15.43 -27.47 7.60
C GLY A 651 -15.69 -27.01 9.03
N SER A 652 -16.95 -27.07 9.43
CA SER A 652 -17.36 -27.00 10.83
C SER A 652 -18.36 -28.12 11.08
N TYR A 653 -18.11 -28.93 12.11
CA TYR A 653 -18.94 -30.08 12.40
C TYR A 653 -18.86 -30.51 13.85
N ASN A 654 -19.98 -31.05 14.34
CA ASN A 654 -20.09 -31.58 15.69
C ASN A 654 -19.98 -33.12 15.64
N MET A 655 -19.25 -33.68 16.61
CA MET A 655 -19.07 -35.11 16.85
C MET A 655 -19.83 -35.52 18.13
N THR A 656 -21.13 -35.22 18.19
CA THR A 656 -21.96 -35.45 19.38
C THR A 656 -21.94 -36.92 19.83
N THR A 657 -22.21 -37.15 21.12
CA THR A 657 -22.38 -38.49 21.73
C THR A 657 -23.51 -39.34 21.12
N ASP A 658 -24.33 -38.77 20.24
CA ASP A 658 -25.52 -39.38 19.65
C ASP A 658 -25.23 -40.20 18.38
N ASN A 659 -24.10 -40.92 18.32
CA ASN A 659 -23.72 -41.82 17.21
C ASN A 659 -23.56 -41.16 15.82
N VAL A 660 -23.37 -39.84 15.74
CA VAL A 660 -23.33 -39.10 14.46
C VAL A 660 -22.26 -38.02 14.44
N THR A 661 -21.68 -37.81 13.25
CA THR A 661 -20.93 -36.60 12.90
C THR A 661 -21.73 -35.83 11.87
N ARG A 662 -21.93 -34.52 12.09
CA ARG A 662 -22.77 -33.69 11.23
C ARG A 662 -22.33 -32.24 11.22
N GLY A 663 -22.56 -31.55 10.12
CA GLY A 663 -22.22 -30.14 10.00
C GLY A 663 -22.24 -29.67 8.56
N VAL A 664 -21.34 -28.74 8.26
CA VAL A 664 -21.21 -28.09 6.97
C VAL A 664 -19.75 -28.08 6.51
N LEU A 665 -19.54 -28.34 5.22
CA LEU A 665 -18.22 -28.36 4.58
C LEU A 665 -18.23 -27.39 3.40
N PHE A 666 -17.12 -26.68 3.23
CA PHE A 666 -16.78 -25.98 2.00
C PHE A 666 -15.82 -26.85 1.19
N CYS A 667 -16.19 -27.15 -0.05
CA CYS A 667 -15.51 -28.13 -0.88
C CYS A 667 -15.27 -27.63 -2.30
N GLY A 668 -14.25 -28.17 -2.95
CA GLY A 668 -14.01 -28.00 -4.39
C GLY A 668 -14.29 -29.29 -5.17
N ARG A 669 -14.79 -29.20 -6.40
CA ARG A 669 -15.13 -30.35 -7.24
C ARG A 669 -13.86 -31.03 -7.76
N LYS A 670 -13.75 -32.34 -7.56
CA LYS A 670 -12.60 -33.15 -7.98
C LYS A 670 -12.85 -33.91 -9.29
N VAL A 671 -14.08 -34.40 -9.51
CA VAL A 671 -14.56 -35.07 -10.75
C VAL A 671 -16.07 -34.87 -10.85
#